data_AF-A0A8J9VP65-F1
#
_entry.id   AF-A0A8J9VP65-F1
#
_cell.length_a   1.000
_cell.length_b   1.000
_cell.length_c   1.000
_cell.angle_alpha   90.00
_cell.angle_beta   90.00
_cell.angle_gamma   90.00
#
_symmetry.space_group_name_H-M   'P 1'
#
loop_
_entity.id
_entity.type
_entity.pdbx_description
1 polymer ?
#
loop_
_entity_poly.entity_id
_entity_poly.type
_entity_poly.pdbx_seq_one_letter_code
_entity_poly.pdbx_strand_id
1 'polypeptide(L)'
;MISVLFHRSNITKLNARVIRAAGYDLDRVEHLTVMDAPDLEHVVVEDLTKMPNLKSFFITQAPLLHRIAPLPALPELRTFIITTCGLTEVPNLSHVHDKNSGNTSLAYLQAIDLEGNHIKRIPTHALRVRADQVSLNYNLIEEVPAHAFKNSQISRLSFKGNTKLKRIDDLAFAGNLLLRQLDLSNTAIVSLPTKGLENLEVLRIEKTPSLKYIPSIYEFQRLEKAYLTHHFHCCAFEFPERHNPARHALYETQLAIMTDRCGRNEQIKAQQLRKRRSTDAIDVTVTTVDAYDDISASSEEYVPWNSGEYFSDSGSFEDYDEDFREPVNKSLGVAVFADCGNFSLSRRKVQCTPQPNALNPCEDVMGWAWLRASVWLVAGAALAGNAAVLAVLLRADPAVPRFLMCHLAFSDLCTGVYLFMIALVDIRSYGEFFNYAYDWQYGVGCKIAGFFSVFSGQMSVFTLTIVTLERWFAITYAIYLDRRITLSAAAKIMVGGWLFSILMAGLPLVGVSDYSSTSICLPVESEGVGDAVYQGSLFLTNAIAWVTIVVCYVQIYRSLGGGGEKYGGRGAAAAAERRIANKMALLIGTDLLCWAPVAFFGVTALAGVPLVDVSHGKVLLVFFYPLNACANPFLYAILTKQYRRDLISLIARTGKCNWLIEKYKLAATPPPTGHTNPSAPPLLPLVDYNKSITNVQKENGDIEIM
;
A
#
# COMPACT_ATOMS: atom_id res chain seq x y z
N MET A 1 -22.32 47.67 22.99
CA MET A 1 -22.60 46.28 22.63
C MET A 1 -24.05 46.11 22.22
N ILE A 2 -24.30 46.14 20.91
CA ILE A 2 -25.58 45.77 20.30
C ILE A 2 -25.33 44.60 19.36
N SER A 3 -26.09 43.52 19.54
CA SER A 3 -26.12 42.37 18.64
C SER A 3 -27.41 42.42 17.83
N VAL A 4 -27.28 42.48 16.52
CA VAL A 4 -28.39 42.45 15.56
C VAL A 4 -28.57 41.03 15.08
N LEU A 5 -29.77 40.48 15.26
CA LEU A 5 -30.12 39.13 14.84
C LEU A 5 -31.33 39.17 13.90
N PHE A 6 -31.13 38.74 12.67
CA PHE A 6 -32.20 38.41 11.74
C PHE A 6 -32.36 36.89 11.70
N HIS A 7 -33.52 36.40 12.09
CA HIS A 7 -33.84 34.98 12.06
C HIS A 7 -35.13 34.77 11.26
N ARG A 8 -35.15 33.84 10.31
CA ARG A 8 -36.33 33.56 9.44
C ARG A 8 -36.81 34.80 8.70
N SER A 9 -35.87 35.59 8.21
CA SER A 9 -36.15 36.87 7.56
C SER A 9 -36.29 36.70 6.05
N ASN A 10 -37.40 37.18 5.46
CA ASN A 10 -37.60 37.28 4.01
C ASN A 10 -36.87 38.49 3.40
N ILE A 11 -35.62 38.72 3.80
CA ILE A 11 -34.82 39.80 3.23
C ILE A 11 -34.09 39.30 1.99
N THR A 12 -34.28 39.98 0.86
CA THR A 12 -33.56 39.66 -0.39
C THR A 12 -32.19 40.34 -0.45
N LYS A 13 -32.04 41.48 0.23
CA LYS A 13 -30.83 42.30 0.24
C LYS A 13 -30.53 42.83 1.63
N LEU A 14 -29.35 42.50 2.16
CA LEU A 14 -28.84 43.05 3.41
C LEU A 14 -28.19 44.42 3.16
N ASN A 15 -28.77 45.48 3.70
CA ASN A 15 -28.30 46.86 3.57
C ASN A 15 -28.56 47.67 4.86
N ALA A 16 -27.99 48.86 4.96
CA ALA A 16 -28.13 49.74 6.13
C ALA A 16 -29.59 50.15 6.41
N ARG A 17 -30.45 50.22 5.39
CA ARG A 17 -31.87 50.58 5.56
C ARG A 17 -32.63 49.49 6.30
N VAL A 18 -32.36 48.22 5.99
CA VAL A 18 -32.98 47.06 6.67
C VAL A 18 -32.61 47.05 8.15
N ILE A 19 -31.34 47.30 8.48
CA ILE A 19 -30.87 47.32 9.88
C ILE A 19 -31.50 48.49 10.66
N ARG A 20 -31.57 49.68 10.07
CA ARG A 20 -32.25 50.84 10.69
C ARG A 20 -33.76 50.63 10.82
N ALA A 21 -34.41 50.01 9.84
CA ALA A 21 -35.84 49.69 9.89
C ALA A 21 -36.17 48.70 11.03
N ALA A 22 -35.22 47.85 11.41
CA ALA A 22 -35.30 46.99 12.58
C ALA A 22 -35.02 47.72 13.92
N GLY A 23 -34.81 49.05 13.91
CA GLY A 23 -34.66 49.88 15.09
C GLY A 23 -33.24 49.96 15.65
N TYR A 24 -32.23 49.49 14.91
CA TYR A 24 -30.85 49.49 15.36
C TYR A 24 -30.06 50.69 14.85
N ASP A 25 -29.29 51.29 15.76
CA ASP A 25 -28.31 52.32 15.44
C ASP A 25 -26.99 51.67 14.99
N LEU A 26 -26.57 51.96 13.76
CA LEU A 26 -25.46 51.30 13.08
C LEU A 26 -24.12 51.51 13.79
N ASP A 27 -23.90 52.68 14.38
CA ASP A 27 -22.64 53.02 15.05
C ASP A 27 -22.38 52.17 16.31
N ARG A 28 -23.44 51.58 16.87
CA ARG A 28 -23.40 50.79 18.11
C ARG A 28 -23.42 49.28 17.87
N VAL A 29 -23.59 48.83 16.62
CA VAL A 29 -23.63 47.41 16.24
C VAL A 29 -22.23 46.81 16.36
N GLU A 30 -22.11 45.76 17.16
CA GLU A 30 -20.87 44.99 17.33
C GLU A 30 -20.98 43.60 16.71
N HIS A 31 -22.19 43.03 16.69
CA HIS A 31 -22.43 41.69 16.16
C HIS A 31 -23.60 41.74 15.19
N LEU A 32 -23.41 41.26 13.96
CA LEU A 32 -24.46 41.16 12.95
C LEU A 32 -24.61 39.70 12.52
N THR A 33 -25.80 39.15 12.78
CA THR A 33 -26.11 37.75 12.51
C THR A 33 -27.38 37.64 11.67
N VAL A 34 -27.30 36.93 10.55
CA VAL A 34 -28.43 36.55 9.71
C VAL A 34 -28.50 35.03 9.66
N MET A 35 -29.64 34.45 10.05
CA MET A 35 -29.85 33.01 10.08
C MET A 35 -31.17 32.67 9.39
N ASP A 36 -31.18 31.58 8.63
CA ASP A 36 -32.38 31.05 7.99
C ASP A 36 -33.02 32.13 7.09
N ALA A 37 -32.23 32.60 6.11
CA ALA A 37 -32.62 33.65 5.18
C ALA A 37 -32.67 33.09 3.75
N PRO A 38 -33.73 32.33 3.40
CA PRO A 38 -33.80 31.58 2.15
C PRO A 38 -33.74 32.47 0.91
N ASP A 39 -34.26 33.69 1.01
CA ASP A 39 -34.39 34.64 -0.10
C ASP A 39 -33.19 35.59 -0.24
N LEU A 40 -32.18 35.50 0.64
CA LEU A 40 -31.06 36.44 0.65
C LEU A 40 -30.11 36.20 -0.53
N GLU A 41 -30.07 37.14 -1.47
CA GLU A 41 -29.25 37.08 -2.68
C GLU A 41 -28.01 38.00 -2.60
N HIS A 42 -28.13 39.14 -1.92
CA HIS A 42 -27.12 40.20 -1.98
C HIS A 42 -26.80 40.83 -0.62
N VAL A 43 -25.50 40.98 -0.33
CA VAL A 43 -24.99 41.77 0.79
C VAL A 43 -24.34 43.04 0.26
N VAL A 44 -24.82 44.21 0.67
CA VAL A 44 -24.18 45.49 0.34
C VAL A 44 -23.01 45.72 1.29
N VAL A 45 -21.83 45.23 0.91
CA VAL A 45 -20.63 45.29 1.77
C VAL A 45 -20.19 46.72 2.09
N GLU A 46 -20.45 47.69 1.21
CA GLU A 46 -20.18 49.12 1.46
C GLU A 46 -20.93 49.66 2.67
N ASP A 47 -22.15 49.17 2.92
CA ASP A 47 -22.96 49.58 4.08
C ASP A 47 -22.38 49.04 5.40
N LEU A 48 -21.49 48.05 5.36
CA LEU A 48 -20.78 47.56 6.56
C LEU A 48 -19.83 48.61 7.13
N THR A 49 -19.33 49.54 6.30
CA THR A 49 -18.47 50.65 6.78
C THR A 49 -19.20 51.61 7.73
N LYS A 50 -20.54 51.62 7.69
CA LYS A 50 -21.39 52.40 8.62
C LYS A 50 -21.49 51.77 10.00
N MET A 51 -20.83 50.63 10.23
CA MET A 51 -20.75 49.92 11.52
C MET A 51 -19.27 49.80 11.94
N PRO A 52 -18.63 50.90 12.38
CA PRO A 52 -17.18 50.92 12.64
C PRO A 52 -16.74 49.99 13.78
N ASN A 53 -17.66 49.64 14.69
CA ASN A 53 -17.42 48.77 15.83
C ASN A 53 -17.76 47.29 15.57
N LEU A 54 -18.00 46.90 14.32
CA LEU A 54 -18.42 45.54 13.96
C LEU A 54 -17.30 44.53 14.23
N LYS A 55 -17.52 43.66 15.23
CA LYS A 55 -16.59 42.60 15.65
C LYS A 55 -16.90 41.26 15.02
N SER A 56 -18.16 40.99 14.70
CA SER A 56 -18.53 39.72 14.10
C SER A 56 -19.63 39.82 13.05
N PHE A 57 -19.44 39.10 11.96
CA PHE A 57 -20.40 39.02 10.87
C PHE A 57 -20.72 37.56 10.56
N PHE A 58 -22.00 37.20 10.71
CA PHE A 58 -22.51 35.85 10.56
C PHE A 58 -23.65 35.81 9.55
N ILE A 59 -23.55 34.93 8.57
CA ILE A 59 -24.67 34.55 7.69
C ILE A 59 -24.75 33.02 7.65
N THR A 60 -25.90 32.46 7.99
CA THR A 60 -26.11 31.01 7.92
C THR A 60 -27.41 30.67 7.19
N GLN A 61 -27.40 29.58 6.42
CA GLN A 61 -28.58 29.09 5.70
C GLN A 61 -29.16 30.13 4.73
N ALA A 62 -28.33 30.64 3.82
CA ALA A 62 -28.72 31.55 2.74
C ALA A 62 -28.33 30.95 1.36
N PRO A 63 -29.14 30.03 0.81
CA PRO A 63 -28.77 29.24 -0.37
C PRO A 63 -28.66 30.06 -1.67
N LEU A 64 -29.36 31.20 -1.77
CA LEU A 64 -29.31 32.08 -2.94
C LEU A 64 -28.14 33.08 -2.92
N LEU A 65 -27.39 33.14 -1.82
CA LEU A 65 -26.23 34.02 -1.69
C LEU A 65 -25.01 33.43 -2.41
N HIS A 66 -24.87 33.76 -3.70
CA HIS A 66 -23.84 33.14 -4.56
C HIS A 66 -22.46 33.80 -4.53
N ARG A 67 -22.40 35.10 -4.24
CA ARG A 67 -21.16 35.89 -4.22
C ARG A 67 -21.25 37.01 -3.20
N ILE A 68 -20.11 37.38 -2.65
CA ILE A 68 -19.93 38.57 -1.81
C ILE A 68 -18.83 39.41 -2.43
N ALA A 69 -19.10 40.71 -2.60
CA ALA A 69 -18.12 41.66 -3.08
C ALA A 69 -16.93 41.77 -2.10
N PRO A 70 -15.74 42.19 -2.55
CA PRO A 70 -14.59 42.38 -1.67
C PRO A 70 -14.94 43.19 -0.43
N LEU A 71 -14.52 42.71 0.75
CA LEU A 71 -14.85 43.39 2.00
C LEU A 71 -14.07 44.71 2.11
N PRO A 72 -14.71 45.80 2.55
CA PRO A 72 -14.02 47.05 2.87
C PRO A 72 -13.21 46.90 4.17
N ALA A 73 -12.47 47.94 4.54
CA ALA A 73 -11.74 47.99 5.80
C ALA A 73 -12.71 47.95 6.99
N LEU A 74 -12.60 46.91 7.82
CA LEU A 74 -13.36 46.66 9.04
C LEU A 74 -12.36 46.35 10.19
N PRO A 75 -11.78 47.39 10.82
CA PRO A 75 -10.61 47.22 11.70
C PRO A 75 -10.90 46.39 12.95
N GLU A 76 -12.14 46.42 13.46
CA GLU A 76 -12.54 45.69 14.67
C GLU A 76 -13.04 44.27 14.41
N LEU A 77 -13.14 43.83 13.14
CA LEU A 77 -13.69 42.53 12.80
C LEU A 77 -12.79 41.41 13.31
N ARG A 78 -13.36 40.45 14.04
CA ARG A 78 -12.64 39.29 14.58
C ARG A 78 -13.18 37.98 14.03
N THR A 79 -14.47 37.94 13.68
CA THR A 79 -15.14 36.71 13.27
C THR A 79 -15.94 36.95 12.00
N PHE A 80 -15.66 36.15 10.97
CA PHE A 80 -16.36 36.19 9.69
C PHE A 80 -16.84 34.78 9.34
N ILE A 81 -18.14 34.54 9.46
CA ILE A 81 -18.73 33.21 9.34
C ILE A 81 -19.86 33.26 8.32
N ILE A 82 -19.72 32.51 7.24
CA ILE A 82 -20.74 32.35 6.22
C ILE A 82 -20.86 30.88 5.89
N THR A 83 -21.85 30.21 6.50
CA THR A 83 -21.97 28.75 6.43
C THR A 83 -23.28 28.31 5.82
N THR A 84 -23.26 27.18 5.11
CA THR A 84 -24.46 26.61 4.46
C THR A 84 -25.14 27.63 3.54
N CYS A 85 -24.35 28.37 2.75
CA CYS A 85 -24.83 29.36 1.79
C CYS A 85 -24.45 28.95 0.35
N GLY A 86 -24.94 29.71 -0.63
CA GLY A 86 -24.72 29.43 -2.06
C GLY A 86 -23.35 29.85 -2.62
N LEU A 87 -22.37 30.22 -1.78
CA LEU A 87 -21.15 30.91 -2.25
C LEU A 87 -20.32 30.05 -3.20
N THR A 88 -19.90 30.63 -4.32
CA THR A 88 -19.14 29.92 -5.38
C THR A 88 -17.63 30.19 -5.37
N GLU A 89 -17.20 31.22 -4.65
CA GLU A 89 -15.83 31.72 -4.60
C GLU A 89 -15.54 32.30 -3.21
N VAL A 90 -14.29 32.23 -2.76
CA VAL A 90 -13.87 32.82 -1.48
C VAL A 90 -13.93 34.36 -1.59
N PRO A 91 -14.63 35.06 -0.68
CA PRO A 91 -14.68 36.52 -0.68
C PRO A 91 -13.28 37.10 -0.41
N ASN A 92 -12.96 38.23 -1.04
CA ASN A 92 -11.68 38.88 -0.82
C ASN A 92 -11.68 39.60 0.54
N LEU A 93 -10.82 39.14 1.46
CA LEU A 93 -10.64 39.64 2.81
C LEU A 93 -9.30 40.37 3.02
N SER A 94 -8.48 40.51 1.97
CA SER A 94 -7.11 41.05 2.07
C SER A 94 -7.04 42.44 2.72
N HIS A 95 -8.04 43.29 2.50
CA HIS A 95 -8.07 44.67 2.97
C HIS A 95 -8.88 44.89 4.25
N VAL A 96 -9.37 43.81 4.89
CA VAL A 96 -10.30 43.93 6.02
C VAL A 96 -9.68 44.63 7.24
N HIS A 97 -8.35 44.61 7.36
CA HIS A 97 -7.60 45.25 8.45
C HIS A 97 -6.65 46.35 7.99
N ASP A 98 -6.84 46.87 6.77
CA ASP A 98 -6.07 48.01 6.30
C ASP A 98 -6.37 49.24 7.19
N LYS A 99 -5.33 49.78 7.82
CA LYS A 99 -5.46 50.89 8.76
C LYS A 99 -5.59 52.21 8.02
N ASN A 100 -6.62 52.99 8.36
CA ASN A 100 -6.52 54.45 8.40
C ASN A 100 -6.21 54.88 9.85
N SER A 101 -4.94 55.18 10.12
CA SER A 101 -4.44 55.91 11.31
C SER A 101 -4.43 55.21 12.69
N GLY A 102 -3.24 55.19 13.32
CA GLY A 102 -3.11 55.59 14.73
C GLY A 102 -2.84 54.52 15.80
N ASN A 103 -3.55 53.38 15.84
CA ASN A 103 -3.49 52.50 17.02
C ASN A 103 -2.82 51.13 16.78
N THR A 104 -1.92 50.77 17.70
CA THR A 104 -0.95 49.66 17.63
C THR A 104 -1.47 48.30 18.11
N SER A 105 -2.79 48.08 18.19
CA SER A 105 -3.33 46.73 18.38
C SER A 105 -3.36 46.03 17.02
N LEU A 106 -2.56 44.96 16.86
CA LEU A 106 -2.55 44.13 15.66
C LEU A 106 -3.93 43.48 15.49
N ALA A 107 -4.78 44.05 14.62
CA ALA A 107 -6.05 43.43 14.25
C ALA A 107 -5.78 42.03 13.66
N TYR A 108 -6.53 41.04 14.16
CA TYR A 108 -6.40 39.64 13.79
C TYR A 108 -7.79 39.00 13.79
N LEU A 109 -8.05 38.17 12.77
CA LEU A 109 -9.27 37.38 12.72
C LEU A 109 -9.10 36.15 13.61
N GLN A 110 -10.03 35.94 14.53
CA GLN A 110 -10.10 34.72 15.32
C GLN A 110 -10.56 33.55 14.46
N ALA A 111 -11.59 33.76 13.63
CA ALA A 111 -12.14 32.71 12.79
C ALA A 111 -12.71 33.25 11.47
N ILE A 112 -12.35 32.58 10.38
CA ILE A 112 -13.02 32.63 9.09
C ILE A 112 -13.63 31.25 8.86
N ASP A 113 -14.95 31.17 8.77
CA ASP A 113 -15.64 29.91 8.48
C ASP A 113 -16.52 30.05 7.25
N LEU A 114 -16.20 29.27 6.22
CA LEU A 114 -16.90 29.20 4.94
C LEU A 114 -17.42 27.78 4.68
N GLU A 115 -17.70 27.03 5.75
CA GLU A 115 -18.15 25.65 5.68
C GLU A 115 -19.50 25.48 4.95
N GLY A 116 -19.62 24.42 4.15
CA GLY A 116 -20.89 23.99 3.55
C GLY A 116 -21.39 24.92 2.44
N ASN A 117 -20.49 25.63 1.75
CA ASN A 117 -20.81 26.43 0.58
C ASN A 117 -20.58 25.64 -0.72
N HIS A 118 -20.64 26.32 -1.86
CA HIS A 118 -20.38 25.76 -3.20
C HIS A 118 -19.07 26.29 -3.80
N ILE A 119 -18.09 26.60 -2.96
CA ILE A 119 -16.84 27.24 -3.38
C ILE A 119 -16.05 26.29 -4.26
N LYS A 120 -15.69 26.73 -5.47
CA LYS A 120 -14.92 25.93 -6.44
C LYS A 120 -13.47 26.39 -6.57
N ARG A 121 -13.21 27.68 -6.33
CA ARG A 121 -11.91 28.33 -6.56
C ARG A 121 -11.51 29.18 -5.36
N ILE A 122 -10.20 29.19 -5.10
CA ILE A 122 -9.57 30.02 -4.08
C ILE A 122 -8.68 31.04 -4.81
N PRO A 123 -9.09 32.32 -4.89
CA PRO A 123 -8.25 33.35 -5.48
C PRO A 123 -6.99 33.55 -4.64
N THR A 124 -5.83 33.71 -5.30
CA THR A 124 -4.50 33.76 -4.64
C THR A 124 -4.29 34.94 -3.68
N HIS A 125 -5.14 35.95 -3.75
CA HIS A 125 -5.06 37.15 -2.91
C HIS A 125 -6.20 37.26 -1.90
N ALA A 126 -7.25 36.43 -2.01
CA ALA A 126 -8.46 36.59 -1.21
C ALA A 126 -8.22 36.41 0.29
N LEU A 127 -7.27 35.55 0.68
CA LEU A 127 -6.98 35.17 2.06
C LEU A 127 -5.63 35.70 2.57
N ARG A 128 -5.17 36.85 2.07
CA ARG A 128 -4.00 37.58 2.61
C ARG A 128 -4.32 38.24 3.95
N VAL A 129 -4.56 37.42 4.96
CA VAL A 129 -5.06 37.84 6.28
C VAL A 129 -4.22 37.25 7.40
N ARG A 130 -4.29 37.88 8.58
CA ARG A 130 -3.86 37.28 9.84
C ARG A 130 -5.07 36.64 10.50
N ALA A 131 -5.11 35.31 10.54
CA ALA A 131 -6.22 34.57 11.11
C ALA A 131 -5.75 33.40 11.97
N ASP A 132 -6.41 33.14 13.10
CA ASP A 132 -6.13 31.92 13.87
C ASP A 132 -6.69 30.68 13.16
N GLN A 133 -7.92 30.76 12.63
CA GLN A 133 -8.54 29.64 11.94
C GLN A 133 -9.22 30.05 10.63
N VAL A 134 -9.02 29.24 9.59
CA VAL A 134 -9.75 29.32 8.30
C VAL A 134 -10.33 27.93 7.98
N SER A 135 -11.65 27.85 7.87
CA SER A 135 -12.39 26.64 7.49
C SER A 135 -13.00 26.80 6.10
N LEU A 136 -12.63 25.90 5.20
CA LEU A 136 -13.18 25.76 3.84
C LEU A 136 -13.86 24.39 3.69
N ASN A 137 -14.38 23.83 4.79
CA ASN A 137 -14.92 22.48 4.85
C ASN A 137 -16.15 22.30 3.96
N TYR A 138 -16.36 21.08 3.48
CA TYR A 138 -17.57 20.65 2.74
C TYR A 138 -17.94 21.61 1.60
N ASN A 139 -16.95 22.01 0.80
CA ASN A 139 -17.11 22.81 -0.41
C ASN A 139 -16.91 21.96 -1.67
N LEU A 140 -16.80 22.62 -2.83
CA LEU A 140 -16.62 21.99 -4.14
C LEU A 140 -15.24 22.29 -4.74
N ILE A 141 -14.23 22.50 -3.89
CA ILE A 141 -12.87 22.87 -4.33
C ILE A 141 -12.25 21.66 -5.05
N GLU A 142 -11.69 21.90 -6.24
CA GLU A 142 -11.06 20.84 -7.06
C GLU A 142 -9.52 20.91 -7.00
N GLU A 143 -8.98 22.12 -6.90
CA GLU A 143 -7.56 22.39 -6.80
C GLU A 143 -7.24 23.58 -5.87
N VAL A 144 -6.07 23.54 -5.24
CA VAL A 144 -5.49 24.69 -4.53
C VAL A 144 -4.31 25.21 -5.36
N PRO A 145 -4.38 26.44 -5.91
CA PRO A 145 -3.36 26.97 -6.80
C PRO A 145 -2.08 27.36 -6.05
N ALA A 146 -0.99 27.53 -6.80
CA ALA A 146 0.27 28.05 -6.29
C ALA A 146 0.06 29.38 -5.55
N HIS A 147 0.76 29.55 -4.42
CA HIS A 147 0.74 30.80 -3.64
C HIS A 147 -0.64 31.25 -3.16
N ALA A 148 -1.62 30.34 -3.03
CA ALA A 148 -2.97 30.66 -2.55
C ALA A 148 -2.98 31.38 -1.18
N PHE A 149 -1.98 31.11 -0.34
CA PHE A 149 -1.83 31.65 1.01
C PHE A 149 -0.55 32.47 1.20
N LYS A 150 0.00 33.03 0.11
CA LYS A 150 1.22 33.84 0.17
C LYS A 150 0.99 35.11 0.99
N ASN A 151 1.90 35.40 1.90
CA ASN A 151 1.83 36.53 2.86
C ASN A 151 0.68 36.44 3.87
N SER A 152 0.03 35.28 3.98
CA SER A 152 -0.96 35.02 5.01
C SER A 152 -0.31 34.61 6.33
N GLN A 153 -0.99 34.89 7.44
CA GLN A 153 -0.58 34.46 8.78
C GLN A 153 -1.72 33.62 9.36
N ILE A 154 -1.94 32.44 8.77
CA ILE A 154 -3.05 31.53 9.13
C ILE A 154 -2.49 30.38 9.95
N SER A 155 -2.99 30.21 11.18
CA SER A 155 -2.53 29.17 12.11
C SER A 155 -3.16 27.79 11.83
N ARG A 156 -4.48 27.74 11.65
CA ARG A 156 -5.23 26.50 11.42
C ARG A 156 -6.02 26.59 10.12
N LEU A 157 -5.79 25.65 9.21
CA LEU A 157 -6.44 25.60 7.90
C LEU A 157 -7.10 24.24 7.68
N SER A 158 -8.36 24.24 7.24
CA SER A 158 -9.12 23.01 7.02
C SER A 158 -9.83 23.02 5.67
N PHE A 159 -9.64 21.94 4.90
CA PHE A 159 -10.34 21.63 3.65
C PHE A 159 -11.18 20.36 3.77
N LYS A 160 -11.48 19.94 5.00
CA LYS A 160 -12.14 18.67 5.27
C LYS A 160 -13.43 18.52 4.47
N GLY A 161 -13.63 17.36 3.86
CA GLY A 161 -14.88 17.04 3.14
C GLY A 161 -15.01 17.65 1.74
N ASN A 162 -13.95 18.27 1.20
CA ASN A 162 -13.88 18.61 -0.22
C ASN A 162 -13.56 17.35 -1.04
N THR A 163 -14.59 16.56 -1.35
CA THR A 163 -14.44 15.25 -2.02
C THR A 163 -13.90 15.33 -3.46
N LYS A 164 -13.93 16.52 -4.08
CA LYS A 164 -13.39 16.76 -5.42
C LYS A 164 -11.96 17.31 -5.42
N LEU A 165 -11.40 17.66 -4.26
CA LEU A 165 -10.04 18.21 -4.16
C LEU A 165 -9.02 17.13 -4.49
N LYS A 166 -8.38 17.25 -5.67
CA LYS A 166 -7.42 16.25 -6.18
C LYS A 166 -5.98 16.74 -6.18
N ARG A 167 -5.78 18.03 -6.42
CA ARG A 167 -4.45 18.63 -6.60
C ARG A 167 -4.25 19.81 -5.65
N ILE A 168 -3.15 19.81 -4.94
CA ILE A 168 -2.64 20.95 -4.20
C ILE A 168 -1.28 21.25 -4.82
N ASP A 169 -1.10 22.46 -5.32
CA ASP A 169 0.17 22.87 -5.91
C ASP A 169 1.31 22.82 -4.87
N ASP A 170 2.53 22.48 -5.29
CA ASP A 170 3.69 22.36 -4.40
C ASP A 170 4.02 23.66 -3.65
N LEU A 171 3.66 24.81 -4.23
CA LEU A 171 3.85 26.14 -3.66
C LEU A 171 2.56 26.73 -3.08
N ALA A 172 1.47 25.95 -2.95
CA ALA A 172 0.18 26.42 -2.47
C ALA A 172 0.26 27.11 -1.10
N PHE A 173 1.02 26.52 -0.17
CA PHE A 173 1.23 27.03 1.19
C PHE A 173 2.52 27.85 1.34
N ALA A 174 3.30 28.02 0.27
CA ALA A 174 4.53 28.78 0.31
C ALA A 174 4.26 30.25 0.64
N GLY A 175 4.91 30.76 1.69
CA GLY A 175 4.73 32.13 2.17
C GLY A 175 3.64 32.29 3.24
N ASN A 176 3.01 31.21 3.72
CA ASN A 176 2.25 31.25 4.97
C ASN A 176 3.21 31.13 6.16
N LEU A 177 3.23 32.15 7.02
CA LEU A 177 4.25 32.27 8.06
C LEU A 177 3.93 31.50 9.35
N LEU A 178 2.67 31.13 9.57
CA LEU A 178 2.19 30.62 10.87
C LEU A 178 1.41 29.30 10.80
N LEU A 179 1.39 28.60 9.66
CA LEU A 179 0.62 27.36 9.53
C LEU A 179 1.09 26.27 10.50
N ARG A 180 0.24 25.93 11.48
CA ARG A 180 0.49 24.91 12.51
C ARG A 180 -0.42 23.70 12.38
N GLN A 181 -1.65 23.87 11.92
CA GLN A 181 -2.58 22.76 11.73
C GLN A 181 -3.18 22.76 10.33
N LEU A 182 -3.16 21.59 9.70
CA LEU A 182 -3.73 21.36 8.37
C LEU A 182 -4.62 20.11 8.39
N ASP A 183 -5.87 20.28 8.01
CA ASP A 183 -6.83 19.18 7.85
C ASP A 183 -7.28 19.04 6.39
N LEU A 184 -6.93 17.91 5.78
CA LEU A 184 -7.26 17.50 4.42
C LEU A 184 -8.11 16.21 4.43
N SER A 185 -8.75 15.89 5.56
CA SER A 185 -9.51 14.66 5.71
C SER A 185 -10.73 14.62 4.77
N ASN A 186 -11.15 13.43 4.35
CA ASN A 186 -12.25 13.23 3.41
C ASN A 186 -12.06 14.01 2.09
N THR A 187 -10.83 14.08 1.58
CA THR A 187 -10.53 14.65 0.26
C THR A 187 -10.10 13.56 -0.72
N ALA A 188 -9.78 13.93 -1.96
CA ALA A 188 -9.31 13.02 -3.00
C ALA A 188 -7.88 13.34 -3.46
N ILE A 189 -7.07 13.95 -2.58
CA ILE A 189 -5.69 14.34 -2.90
C ILE A 189 -4.82 13.11 -3.15
N VAL A 190 -3.86 13.24 -4.06
CA VAL A 190 -2.94 12.16 -4.44
C VAL A 190 -1.56 12.33 -3.79
N SER A 191 -1.16 13.57 -3.53
CA SER A 191 0.11 13.95 -2.92
C SER A 191 -0.05 15.18 -2.02
N LEU A 192 0.91 15.36 -1.11
CA LEU A 192 1.07 16.59 -0.33
C LEU A 192 2.12 17.50 -0.96
N PRO A 193 2.00 18.83 -0.78
CA PRO A 193 2.99 19.78 -1.28
C PRO A 193 4.32 19.68 -0.51
N THR A 194 5.40 20.09 -1.18
CA THR A 194 6.77 20.00 -0.64
C THR A 194 7.24 21.25 0.12
N LYS A 195 6.53 22.39 0.00
CA LYS A 195 6.90 23.67 0.62
C LYS A 195 5.78 24.30 1.46
N GLY A 196 6.17 25.05 2.48
CA GLY A 196 5.23 25.79 3.34
C GLY A 196 4.59 24.95 4.45
N LEU A 197 5.12 23.75 4.73
CA LEU A 197 4.68 22.85 5.80
C LEU A 197 5.72 22.71 6.92
N GLU A 198 6.78 23.53 6.93
CA GLU A 198 7.93 23.37 7.82
C GLU A 198 7.55 23.55 9.30
N ASN A 199 6.61 24.47 9.56
CA ASN A 199 6.14 24.82 10.90
C ASN A 199 4.90 24.03 11.36
N LEU A 200 4.43 23.07 10.55
CA LEU A 200 3.23 22.31 10.85
C LEU A 200 3.43 21.44 12.11
N GLU A 201 2.53 21.54 13.08
CA GLU A 201 2.51 20.78 14.33
C GLU A 201 1.54 19.59 14.24
N VAL A 202 0.39 19.77 13.56
CA VAL A 202 -0.67 18.76 13.44
C VAL A 202 -1.12 18.62 11.97
N LEU A 203 -1.01 17.41 11.44
CA LEU A 203 -1.49 17.03 10.11
C LEU A 203 -2.64 16.03 10.22
N ARG A 204 -3.77 16.29 9.55
CA ARG A 204 -4.91 15.37 9.48
C ARG A 204 -5.29 15.06 8.03
N ILE A 205 -5.26 13.78 7.69
CA ILE A 205 -5.58 13.22 6.37
C ILE A 205 -6.25 11.86 6.60
N GLU A 206 -7.40 11.88 7.25
CA GLU A 206 -8.21 10.68 7.48
C GLU A 206 -9.15 10.46 6.29
N LYS A 207 -9.55 9.21 6.03
CA LYS A 207 -10.53 8.84 4.99
C LYS A 207 -10.19 9.41 3.60
N THR A 208 -8.91 9.39 3.24
CA THR A 208 -8.35 9.90 1.98
C THR A 208 -7.55 8.77 1.31
N PRO A 209 -8.21 7.73 0.79
CA PRO A 209 -7.55 6.53 0.26
C PRO A 209 -6.76 6.79 -1.02
N SER A 210 -6.94 7.94 -1.67
CA SER A 210 -6.21 8.35 -2.87
C SER A 210 -4.78 8.83 -2.61
N LEU A 211 -4.43 9.16 -1.35
CA LEU A 211 -3.10 9.65 -1.01
C LEU A 211 -2.07 8.51 -1.15
N LYS A 212 -1.15 8.66 -2.11
CA LYS A 212 -0.17 7.61 -2.41
C LYS A 212 1.06 7.69 -1.53
N TYR A 213 1.68 8.86 -1.48
CA TYR A 213 2.96 9.07 -0.82
C TYR A 213 2.91 10.28 0.10
N ILE A 214 3.74 10.23 1.15
CA ILE A 214 4.05 11.38 1.99
C ILE A 214 5.41 11.92 1.56
N PRO A 215 5.58 13.26 1.48
CA PRO A 215 6.86 13.87 1.18
C PRO A 215 7.88 13.52 2.27
N SER A 216 9.14 13.84 2.01
CA SER A 216 10.21 13.54 2.97
C SER A 216 9.86 14.10 4.35
N ILE A 217 9.98 13.25 5.38
CA ILE A 217 9.68 13.67 6.75
C ILE A 217 10.54 14.85 7.22
N TYR A 218 11.67 15.12 6.56
CA TYR A 218 12.54 16.27 6.82
C TYR A 218 11.95 17.62 6.37
N GLU A 219 10.90 17.61 5.53
CA GLU A 219 10.15 18.83 5.22
C GLU A 219 9.24 19.25 6.40
N PHE A 220 8.95 18.34 7.34
CA PHE A 220 8.19 18.59 8.55
C PHE A 220 9.11 18.85 9.76
N GLN A 221 9.54 20.08 9.99
CA GLN A 221 10.51 20.39 11.04
C GLN A 221 9.89 20.42 12.46
N ARG A 222 8.59 20.72 12.55
CA ARG A 222 7.88 20.92 13.84
C ARG A 222 6.71 19.96 14.08
N LEU A 223 6.54 18.95 13.24
CA LEU A 223 5.38 18.06 13.32
C LEU A 223 5.42 17.21 14.59
N GLU A 224 4.29 17.17 15.29
CA GLU A 224 4.11 16.42 16.54
C GLU A 224 3.09 15.30 16.37
N LYS A 225 2.01 15.55 15.61
CA LYS A 225 0.90 14.62 15.43
C LYS A 225 0.52 14.49 13.95
N ALA A 226 0.38 13.25 13.49
CA ALA A 226 -0.10 12.92 12.16
C ALA A 226 -1.26 11.92 12.25
N TYR A 227 -2.42 12.30 11.72
CA TYR A 227 -3.57 11.42 11.54
C TYR A 227 -3.70 11.15 10.05
N LEU A 228 -3.53 9.91 9.63
CA LEU A 228 -3.37 9.50 8.24
C LEU A 228 -4.39 8.41 7.91
N THR A 229 -4.54 8.08 6.63
CA THR A 229 -5.46 7.04 6.19
C THR A 229 -4.78 5.67 6.16
N HIS A 230 -3.53 5.61 5.71
CA HIS A 230 -2.80 4.37 5.53
C HIS A 230 -1.77 4.15 6.64
N HIS A 231 -1.67 2.93 7.17
CA HIS A 231 -0.72 2.60 8.25
C HIS A 231 0.76 2.70 7.78
N PHE A 232 1.06 2.35 6.52
CA PHE A 232 2.43 2.35 5.99
C PHE A 232 3.01 3.76 5.85
N HIS A 233 2.15 4.79 5.80
CA HIS A 233 2.59 6.18 5.88
C HIS A 233 3.20 6.54 7.24
N CYS A 234 2.77 5.87 8.32
CA CYS A 234 3.39 6.07 9.64
C CYS A 234 4.79 5.48 9.73
N CYS A 235 5.11 4.44 8.94
CA CYS A 235 6.44 3.83 8.89
C CYS A 235 7.53 4.82 8.44
N ALA A 236 7.16 5.83 7.63
CA ALA A 236 8.09 6.86 7.19
C ALA A 236 8.66 7.68 8.36
N PHE A 237 7.87 7.89 9.43
CA PHE A 237 8.31 8.61 10.63
C PHE A 237 9.17 7.75 11.56
N GLU A 238 8.97 6.43 11.54
CA GLU A 238 9.74 5.48 12.34
C GLU A 238 11.10 5.15 11.69
N PHE A 239 11.13 4.99 10.37
CA PHE A 239 12.32 4.62 9.59
C PHE A 239 12.68 5.64 8.51
N PRO A 240 13.04 6.88 8.85
CA PRO A 240 13.23 7.94 7.87
C PRO A 240 14.50 7.78 7.01
N GLU A 241 15.48 7.03 7.50
CA GLU A 241 16.65 6.60 6.74
C GLU A 241 16.29 5.72 5.54
N ARG A 242 15.26 4.89 5.68
CA ARG A 242 14.70 4.03 4.62
C ARG A 242 13.65 4.75 3.78
N HIS A 243 12.99 5.76 4.35
CA HIS A 243 11.96 6.50 3.63
C HIS A 243 12.55 7.36 2.52
N ASN A 244 13.61 8.11 2.82
CA ASN A 244 14.35 8.90 1.82
C ASN A 244 15.85 8.94 2.18
N PRO A 245 16.64 7.97 1.72
CA PRO A 245 18.06 7.85 2.04
C PRO A 245 18.87 9.09 1.63
N ALA A 246 18.58 9.64 0.44
CA ALA A 246 19.29 10.81 -0.08
C ALA A 246 19.08 12.04 0.81
N ARG A 247 17.83 12.33 1.20
CA ARG A 247 17.52 13.45 2.09
C ARG A 247 18.05 13.22 3.51
N HIS A 248 18.03 11.98 3.99
CA HIS A 248 18.60 11.62 5.28
C HIS A 248 20.12 11.88 5.33
N ALA A 249 20.87 11.44 4.31
CA ALA A 249 22.30 11.70 4.22
C ALA A 249 22.64 13.20 4.19
N LEU A 250 21.83 14.00 3.49
CA LEU A 250 21.95 15.46 3.51
C LEU A 250 21.69 16.03 4.91
N TYR A 251 20.66 15.56 5.61
CA TYR A 251 20.35 15.97 6.97
C TYR A 251 21.48 15.61 7.95
N GLU A 252 22.04 14.41 7.87
CA GLU A 252 23.18 14.00 8.69
C GLU A 252 24.42 14.86 8.43
N THR A 253 24.69 15.17 7.15
CA THR A 253 25.80 16.07 6.78
C THR A 253 25.58 17.48 7.37
N GLN A 254 24.36 18.01 7.28
CA GLN A 254 24.00 19.30 7.87
C GLN A 254 24.17 19.29 9.39
N LEU A 255 23.74 18.21 10.05
CA LEU A 255 23.86 18.04 11.49
C LEU A 255 25.33 17.94 11.94
N ALA A 256 26.17 17.24 11.17
CA ALA A 256 27.60 17.14 11.45
C ALA A 256 28.29 18.50 11.33
N ILE A 257 27.99 19.28 10.28
CA ILE A 257 28.51 20.64 10.09
C ILE A 257 28.07 21.56 11.25
N MET A 258 26.81 21.49 11.66
CA MET A 258 26.30 22.29 12.77
C MET A 258 26.96 21.92 14.10
N THR A 259 27.11 20.63 14.38
CA THR A 259 27.78 20.13 15.60
C THR A 259 29.24 20.56 15.65
N ASP A 260 29.98 20.42 14.54
CA ASP A 260 31.37 20.89 14.45
C ASP A 260 31.49 22.40 14.69
N ARG A 261 30.61 23.19 14.07
CA ARG A 261 30.60 24.65 14.23
C ARG A 261 30.29 25.06 15.67
N CYS A 262 29.35 24.39 16.34
CA CYS A 262 29.06 24.67 17.74
C CYS A 262 30.16 24.19 18.68
N GLY A 263 30.79 23.04 18.42
CA GLY A 263 31.96 22.58 19.17
C GLY A 263 33.14 23.56 19.08
N ARG A 264 33.42 24.09 17.88
CA ARG A 264 34.43 25.15 17.69
C ARG A 264 34.08 26.44 18.44
N ASN A 265 32.81 26.86 18.41
CA ASN A 265 32.35 28.03 19.15
C ASN A 265 32.48 27.85 20.68
N GLU A 266 32.21 26.66 21.21
CA GLU A 266 32.43 26.34 22.62
C GLU A 266 33.90 26.33 23.00
N GLN A 267 34.78 25.78 22.13
CA GLN A 267 36.22 25.81 22.34
C GLN A 267 36.76 27.24 22.39
N ILE A 268 36.28 28.13 21.49
CA ILE A 268 36.64 29.55 21.48
C ILE A 268 36.17 30.22 22.78
N LYS A 269 34.92 29.99 23.22
CA LYS A 269 34.41 30.50 24.51
C LYS A 269 35.23 29.99 25.69
N ALA A 270 35.62 28.71 25.71
CA ALA A 270 36.42 28.10 26.76
C ALA A 270 37.86 28.65 26.81
N GLN A 271 38.47 28.92 25.64
CA GLN A 271 39.79 29.57 25.56
C GLN A 271 39.74 31.01 26.05
N GLN A 272 38.69 31.77 25.74
CA GLN A 272 38.47 33.13 26.26
C GLN A 272 38.26 33.14 27.79
N LEU A 273 37.51 32.18 28.33
CA LEU A 273 37.31 32.01 29.78
C LEU A 273 38.59 31.59 30.51
N ARG A 274 39.42 30.72 29.92
CA ARG A 274 40.74 30.35 30.46
C ARG A 274 41.71 31.53 30.47
N LYS A 275 41.68 32.39 29.45
CA LYS A 275 42.45 33.65 29.43
C LYS A 275 42.03 34.61 30.55
N ARG A 276 40.72 34.75 30.83
CA ARG A 276 40.20 35.57 31.93
C ARG A 276 40.55 35.03 33.33
N ARG A 277 40.55 33.71 33.53
CA ARG A 277 40.96 33.09 34.82
C ARG A 277 42.46 33.21 35.11
N SER A 278 43.28 33.45 34.11
CA SER A 278 44.73 33.64 34.29
C SER A 278 45.10 35.07 34.70
N THR A 279 44.17 36.03 34.65
CA THR A 279 44.42 37.44 34.97
C THR A 279 43.91 37.90 36.34
N ASP A 280 43.19 37.06 37.09
CA ASP A 280 42.57 37.42 38.38
C ASP A 280 43.31 36.85 39.62
N ALA A 281 44.63 36.67 39.54
CA ALA A 281 45.46 36.34 40.70
C ALA A 281 46.78 37.11 40.67
N ILE A 282 46.74 38.37 41.12
CA ILE A 282 47.72 39.04 42.01
C ILE A 282 47.04 40.32 42.53
N ASP A 283 47.00 40.43 43.85
CA ASP A 283 46.48 41.57 44.62
C ASP A 283 47.65 42.51 45.02
N VAL A 284 47.29 43.73 45.43
CA VAL A 284 48.01 44.68 46.32
C VAL A 284 48.58 45.98 45.69
N THR A 285 47.74 47.02 45.79
CA THR A 285 47.92 48.45 46.21
C THR A 285 48.92 49.44 45.59
N VAL A 286 48.30 50.57 45.16
CA VAL A 286 48.65 52.01 45.32
C VAL A 286 49.93 52.54 44.67
N THR A 287 49.77 53.36 43.61
CA THR A 287 50.18 54.78 43.59
C THR A 287 49.71 55.48 42.30
N THR A 288 49.12 56.66 42.46
CA THR A 288 48.89 57.67 41.42
C THR A 288 50.21 58.30 40.99
N VAL A 289 50.41 58.58 39.69
CA VAL A 289 51.09 59.76 39.06
C VAL A 289 51.35 59.50 37.56
N ASP A 290 50.86 60.42 36.72
CA ASP A 290 51.28 60.94 35.39
C ASP A 290 52.07 60.04 34.41
N ALA A 291 51.57 59.66 33.22
CA ALA A 291 51.21 60.40 32.01
C ALA A 291 52.40 60.69 31.03
N TYR A 292 52.20 60.21 29.77
CA TYR A 292 52.91 60.43 28.49
C TYR A 292 53.99 59.43 27.98
N ASP A 293 53.67 58.87 26.79
CA ASP A 293 54.48 58.55 25.59
C ASP A 293 55.62 57.48 25.67
N ASP A 294 55.88 56.61 24.67
CA ASP A 294 55.36 56.48 23.29
C ASP A 294 55.79 55.15 22.60
N ILE A 295 55.06 54.79 21.52
CA ILE A 295 55.45 54.10 20.25
C ILE A 295 55.96 52.63 20.34
N SER A 296 55.49 51.60 19.62
CA SER A 296 54.91 51.38 18.25
C SER A 296 54.36 49.92 18.23
N ALA A 297 53.52 49.39 17.32
CA ALA A 297 52.84 49.82 16.10
C ALA A 297 51.70 48.82 15.77
N SER A 298 50.84 49.27 14.85
CA SER A 298 49.92 48.56 13.94
C SER A 298 48.61 47.95 14.47
N SER A 299 47.53 48.68 14.15
CA SER A 299 46.26 48.29 13.49
C SER A 299 45.48 47.08 14.02
N GLU A 300 44.16 47.06 14.12
CA GLU A 300 43.02 47.98 13.92
C GLU A 300 41.84 47.08 14.38
N GLU A 301 41.01 47.52 15.33
CA GLU A 301 39.60 47.11 15.50
C GLU A 301 39.04 47.54 16.88
N TYR A 302 37.99 48.36 16.90
CA TYR A 302 36.68 48.19 17.60
C TYR A 302 35.95 49.57 17.68
N VAL A 303 34.78 49.81 17.02
CA VAL A 303 33.35 49.62 17.46
C VAL A 303 32.84 50.73 18.41
N PRO A 304 31.53 51.08 18.59
CA PRO A 304 30.24 50.72 17.94
C PRO A 304 29.45 51.98 17.47
N TRP A 305 28.18 51.86 17.04
CA TRP A 305 27.00 52.49 17.70
C TRP A 305 25.68 52.08 17.02
N ASN A 306 24.64 52.06 17.85
CA ASN A 306 23.29 51.56 17.61
C ASN A 306 22.32 52.70 17.16
N SER A 307 21.17 52.29 16.61
CA SER A 307 19.85 52.96 16.52
C SER A 307 19.50 53.92 15.38
N GLY A 308 18.37 53.60 14.71
CA GLY A 308 17.41 54.46 13.97
C GLY A 308 17.86 55.02 12.62
N GLU A 309 17.05 55.24 11.58
CA GLU A 309 15.61 55.16 11.34
C GLU A 309 15.38 55.59 9.84
N TYR A 310 14.19 55.35 9.25
CA TYR A 310 13.61 55.95 8.02
C TYR A 310 13.98 55.50 6.56
N PHE A 311 13.04 54.75 5.97
CA PHE A 311 12.19 54.99 4.76
C PHE A 311 12.68 55.58 3.40
N SER A 312 12.08 54.98 2.35
CA SER A 312 11.72 55.49 0.99
C SER A 312 12.82 55.43 -0.09
N ASP A 313 12.57 55.18 -1.38
CA ASP A 313 11.44 54.69 -2.19
C ASP A 313 11.97 54.50 -3.64
N SER A 314 11.25 53.72 -4.44
CA SER A 314 11.06 53.87 -5.91
C SER A 314 12.12 53.44 -6.94
N GLY A 315 11.60 52.77 -7.99
CA GLY A 315 12.16 52.64 -9.35
C GLY A 315 12.37 51.19 -9.82
N SER A 316 11.35 50.41 -10.21
CA SER A 316 10.63 50.35 -11.51
C SER A 316 11.33 49.59 -12.66
N PHE A 317 10.53 48.81 -13.41
CA PHE A 317 10.72 48.14 -14.72
C PHE A 317 11.04 46.63 -14.68
N GLU A 318 10.08 45.70 -14.94
CA GLU A 318 9.64 45.11 -16.25
C GLU A 318 10.82 44.47 -17.03
N ASP A 319 10.82 43.25 -17.60
CA ASP A 319 9.78 42.34 -18.10
C ASP A 319 10.41 40.95 -18.49
N TYR A 320 9.53 39.95 -18.71
CA TYR A 320 9.56 38.62 -19.39
C TYR A 320 10.84 37.82 -19.82
N ASP A 321 10.71 36.49 -19.58
CA ASP A 321 10.90 35.30 -20.46
C ASP A 321 12.20 34.47 -20.65
N GLU A 322 11.94 33.15 -20.62
CA GLU A 322 12.52 31.96 -21.29
C GLU A 322 13.93 31.39 -21.00
N ASP A 323 13.89 30.26 -20.27
CA ASP A 323 14.30 28.88 -20.64
C ASP A 323 15.75 28.49 -21.05
N PHE A 324 16.14 27.31 -20.54
CA PHE A 324 17.25 26.39 -20.88
C PHE A 324 18.74 26.79 -20.70
N ARG A 325 19.37 26.26 -19.64
CA ARG A 325 20.38 25.16 -19.67
C ARG A 325 21.13 25.00 -18.33
N GLU A 326 21.11 23.79 -17.77
CA GLU A 326 22.17 23.27 -16.89
C GLU A 326 23.45 22.97 -17.72
N PRO A 327 24.68 22.96 -17.15
CA PRO A 327 25.01 22.17 -15.96
C PRO A 327 25.94 22.81 -14.91
N VAL A 328 25.71 22.37 -13.66
CA VAL A 328 26.65 22.13 -12.56
C VAL A 328 27.95 22.95 -12.55
N ASN A 329 28.05 23.89 -11.61
CA ASN A 329 29.29 24.09 -10.86
C ASN A 329 29.02 24.46 -9.40
N LYS A 330 29.66 23.68 -8.51
CA LYS A 330 29.64 23.77 -7.05
C LYS A 330 30.13 25.13 -6.57
N SER A 331 29.28 25.87 -5.86
CA SER A 331 29.63 26.64 -4.65
C SER A 331 28.48 27.56 -4.22
N LEU A 332 27.30 27.01 -3.89
CA LEU A 332 26.32 27.79 -3.14
C LEU A 332 26.51 27.48 -1.66
N GLY A 333 27.36 28.30 -1.03
CA GLY A 333 27.45 28.38 0.43
C GLY A 333 26.11 28.81 0.98
N VAL A 334 25.29 27.83 1.36
CA VAL A 334 24.16 28.07 2.26
C VAL A 334 24.76 28.55 3.57
N ALA A 335 24.63 29.84 3.85
CA ALA A 335 24.97 30.39 5.16
C ALA A 335 24.03 29.78 6.20
N VAL A 336 24.43 28.64 6.77
CA VAL A 336 23.71 28.03 7.89
C VAL A 336 24.01 28.87 9.13
N PHE A 337 23.09 29.74 9.53
CA PHE A 337 23.17 30.42 10.82
C PHE A 337 22.96 29.36 11.92
N ALA A 338 23.98 29.11 12.74
CA ALA A 338 23.91 28.17 13.86
C ALA A 338 23.86 28.97 15.17
N ASP A 339 22.70 29.01 15.80
CA ASP A 339 22.53 29.58 17.13
C ASP A 339 22.72 28.46 18.16
N CYS A 340 23.86 28.46 18.85
CA CYS A 340 24.28 27.32 19.68
C CYS A 340 23.62 27.39 21.07
N GLY A 341 22.45 26.77 21.20
CA GLY A 341 21.76 26.49 22.47
C GLY A 341 21.98 25.05 22.95
N ASN A 342 21.27 24.64 24.01
CA ASN A 342 21.32 23.28 24.55
C ASN A 342 20.65 22.30 23.56
N PHE A 343 21.41 21.77 22.60
CA PHE A 343 20.89 20.87 21.57
C PHE A 343 20.45 19.55 22.18
N SER A 344 19.13 19.35 22.35
CA SER A 344 18.62 17.99 22.41
C SER A 344 18.63 17.42 20.99
N LEU A 345 19.64 16.63 20.66
CA LEU A 345 19.74 15.82 19.43
C LEU A 345 18.59 14.79 19.27
N SER A 346 17.59 14.81 20.15
CA SER A 346 16.45 13.92 20.10
C SER A 346 15.50 14.37 19.00
N ARG A 347 15.49 13.62 17.90
CA ARG A 347 14.45 13.69 16.87
C ARG A 347 13.10 13.60 17.57
N ARG A 348 12.26 14.64 17.43
CA ARG A 348 10.93 14.63 18.03
C ARG A 348 10.14 13.44 17.50
N LYS A 349 9.70 12.57 18.40
CA LYS A 349 8.89 11.40 18.05
C LYS A 349 7.49 11.87 17.64
N VAL A 350 7.17 11.75 16.35
CA VAL A 350 5.84 12.09 15.82
C VAL A 350 4.85 11.01 16.24
N GLN A 351 3.73 11.41 16.84
CA GLN A 351 2.60 10.53 17.12
C GLN A 351 1.78 10.35 15.85
N CYS A 352 1.91 9.19 15.21
CA CYS A 352 1.24 8.89 13.96
C CYS A 352 0.08 7.89 14.16
N THR A 353 -1.03 8.05 13.44
CA THR A 353 -2.16 7.11 13.44
C THR A 353 -2.71 6.93 12.03
N PRO A 354 -3.20 5.75 11.63
CA PRO A 354 -3.25 4.50 12.39
C PRO A 354 -1.86 3.90 12.58
N GLN A 355 -1.63 3.31 13.76
CA GLN A 355 -0.39 2.60 14.04
C GLN A 355 -0.31 1.34 13.16
N PRO A 356 0.88 0.95 12.68
CA PRO A 356 1.09 -0.35 12.03
C PRO A 356 0.52 -1.47 12.91
N ASN A 357 -0.33 -2.31 12.32
CA ASN A 357 -0.92 -3.46 13.01
C ASN A 357 -0.12 -4.73 12.67
N ALA A 358 -0.48 -5.84 13.31
CA ALA A 358 0.20 -7.11 13.09
C ALA A 358 0.10 -7.55 11.61
N LEU A 359 -1.03 -7.30 10.94
CA LEU A 359 -1.26 -7.62 9.51
C LEU A 359 -0.37 -6.83 8.56
N ASN A 360 -0.04 -5.59 8.92
CA ASN A 360 0.76 -4.71 8.11
C ASN A 360 1.84 -3.95 8.91
N PRO A 361 2.89 -4.67 9.36
CA PRO A 361 4.02 -4.06 10.03
C PRO A 361 4.88 -3.25 9.04
N CYS A 362 5.76 -2.39 9.55
CA CYS A 362 6.73 -1.63 8.76
C CYS A 362 7.90 -2.49 8.20
N GLU A 363 7.68 -3.79 8.05
CA GLU A 363 8.63 -4.74 7.52
C GLU A 363 8.46 -4.91 6.00
N ASP A 364 9.46 -5.51 5.36
CA ASP A 364 9.33 -5.97 3.98
C ASP A 364 8.21 -7.03 3.86
N VAL A 365 7.81 -7.34 2.62
CA VAL A 365 6.78 -8.33 2.31
C VAL A 365 7.02 -9.64 3.07
N MET A 366 8.23 -10.20 3.00
CA MET A 366 8.61 -11.42 3.74
C MET A 366 9.14 -11.16 5.15
N GLY A 367 9.73 -9.98 5.41
CA GLY A 367 10.38 -9.61 6.68
C GLY A 367 11.68 -10.37 6.99
N TRP A 368 11.72 -11.70 6.81
CA TRP A 368 12.79 -12.57 7.31
C TRP A 368 13.67 -13.13 6.17
N ALA A 369 14.99 -13.11 6.37
CA ALA A 369 15.96 -13.52 5.34
C ALA A 369 15.85 -15.00 4.94
N TRP A 370 15.66 -15.90 5.90
CA TRP A 370 15.48 -17.33 5.60
C TRP A 370 14.14 -17.60 4.91
N LEU A 371 13.08 -16.87 5.26
CA LEU A 371 11.77 -17.01 4.63
C LEU A 371 11.86 -16.61 3.16
N ARG A 372 12.52 -15.49 2.87
CA ARG A 372 12.82 -15.03 1.50
C ARG A 372 13.55 -16.11 0.69
N ALA A 373 14.62 -16.69 1.24
CA ALA A 373 15.36 -17.77 0.56
C ALA A 373 14.47 -19.00 0.29
N SER A 374 13.67 -19.39 1.29
CA SER A 374 12.74 -20.51 1.18
C SER A 374 11.67 -20.29 0.13
N VAL A 375 11.11 -19.08 0.00
CA VAL A 375 10.07 -18.78 -1.00
C VAL A 375 10.61 -18.91 -2.41
N TRP A 376 11.82 -18.44 -2.68
CA TRP A 376 12.47 -18.62 -3.98
C TRP A 376 12.63 -20.10 -4.34
N LEU A 377 13.03 -20.92 -3.36
CA LEU A 377 13.15 -22.37 -3.53
C LEU A 377 11.79 -23.02 -3.82
N VAL A 378 10.78 -22.72 -2.99
CA VAL A 378 9.42 -23.29 -3.14
C VAL A 378 8.78 -22.86 -4.46
N ALA A 379 8.88 -21.57 -4.82
CA ALA A 379 8.37 -21.04 -6.08
C ALA A 379 9.05 -21.70 -7.28
N GLY A 380 10.39 -21.80 -7.27
CA GLY A 380 11.15 -22.45 -8.34
C GLY A 380 10.78 -23.93 -8.49
N ALA A 381 10.68 -24.66 -7.37
CA ALA A 381 10.30 -26.07 -7.35
C ALA A 381 8.86 -26.29 -7.84
N ALA A 382 7.90 -25.48 -7.39
CA ALA A 382 6.51 -25.54 -7.84
C ALA A 382 6.38 -25.22 -9.34
N LEU A 383 7.07 -24.18 -9.83
CA LEU A 383 7.02 -23.79 -11.24
C LEU A 383 7.65 -24.86 -12.14
N ALA A 384 8.91 -25.21 -11.89
CA ALA A 384 9.65 -26.14 -12.74
C ALA A 384 9.09 -27.58 -12.63
N GLY A 385 8.76 -28.01 -11.41
CA GLY A 385 8.23 -29.35 -11.14
C GLY A 385 6.88 -29.58 -11.83
N ASN A 386 5.92 -28.67 -11.63
CA ASN A 386 4.59 -28.83 -12.22
C ASN A 386 4.57 -28.59 -13.73
N ALA A 387 5.41 -27.69 -14.26
CA ALA A 387 5.59 -27.56 -15.71
C ALA A 387 6.13 -28.85 -16.34
N ALA A 388 7.10 -29.52 -15.69
CA ALA A 388 7.61 -30.81 -16.14
C ALA A 388 6.53 -31.91 -16.08
N VAL A 389 5.74 -31.95 -15.00
CA VAL A 389 4.61 -32.89 -14.87
C VAL A 389 3.60 -32.70 -16.01
N LEU A 390 3.18 -31.47 -16.27
CA LEU A 390 2.28 -31.14 -17.38
C LEU A 390 2.88 -31.56 -18.73
N ALA A 391 4.16 -31.26 -18.98
CA ALA A 391 4.84 -31.61 -20.22
C ALA A 391 4.87 -33.13 -20.47
N VAL A 392 5.03 -33.94 -19.42
CA VAL A 392 5.01 -35.40 -19.52
C VAL A 392 3.58 -35.92 -19.72
N LEU A 393 2.63 -35.47 -18.89
CA LEU A 393 1.27 -36.01 -18.89
C LEU A 393 0.48 -35.63 -20.15
N LEU A 394 0.69 -34.43 -20.71
CA LEU A 394 0.04 -34.00 -21.96
C LEU A 394 0.52 -34.78 -23.20
N ARG A 395 1.65 -35.49 -23.10
CA ARG A 395 2.20 -36.33 -24.18
C ARG A 395 1.87 -37.82 -24.01
N ALA A 396 1.28 -38.21 -22.89
CA ALA A 396 0.89 -39.58 -22.60
C ALA A 396 -0.56 -39.84 -23.03
N ASP A 397 -0.94 -41.12 -23.15
CA ASP A 397 -2.31 -41.48 -23.55
C ASP A 397 -3.34 -40.96 -22.54
N PRO A 398 -4.46 -40.39 -23.03
CA PRO A 398 -5.47 -39.78 -22.18
C PRO A 398 -6.17 -40.84 -21.34
N ALA A 399 -5.99 -40.75 -20.02
CA ALA A 399 -6.70 -41.54 -19.03
C ALA A 399 -7.25 -40.61 -17.96
N VAL A 400 -8.42 -40.93 -17.39
CA VAL A 400 -9.08 -40.06 -16.39
C VAL A 400 -8.16 -39.65 -15.24
N PRO A 401 -7.35 -40.54 -14.64
CA PRO A 401 -6.46 -40.11 -13.58
C PRO A 401 -5.33 -39.17 -14.04
N ARG A 402 -4.84 -39.33 -15.28
CA ARG A 402 -3.82 -38.43 -15.85
C ARG A 402 -4.42 -37.07 -16.17
N PHE A 403 -5.65 -37.05 -16.68
CA PHE A 403 -6.42 -35.83 -16.92
C PHE A 403 -6.61 -35.03 -15.62
N LEU A 404 -7.01 -35.69 -14.53
CA LEU A 404 -7.15 -35.05 -13.22
C LEU A 404 -5.79 -34.58 -12.66
N MET A 405 -4.72 -35.37 -12.81
CA MET A 405 -3.37 -34.95 -12.42
C MET A 405 -2.86 -33.74 -13.23
N CYS A 406 -3.26 -33.58 -14.50
CA CYS A 406 -2.95 -32.38 -15.26
C CYS A 406 -3.61 -31.13 -14.66
N HIS A 407 -4.87 -31.22 -14.26
CA HIS A 407 -5.54 -30.11 -13.60
C HIS A 407 -4.90 -29.76 -12.25
N LEU A 408 -4.51 -30.77 -11.47
CA LEU A 408 -3.80 -30.56 -10.21
C LEU A 408 -2.44 -29.88 -10.43
N ALA A 409 -1.64 -30.37 -11.38
CA ALA A 409 -0.36 -29.75 -11.73
C ALA A 409 -0.52 -28.33 -12.28
N PHE A 410 -1.58 -28.05 -13.06
CA PHE A 410 -1.89 -26.69 -13.50
C PHE A 410 -2.24 -25.78 -12.32
N SER A 411 -3.04 -26.26 -11.37
CA SER A 411 -3.38 -25.54 -10.15
C SER A 411 -2.12 -25.18 -9.35
N ASP A 412 -1.25 -26.16 -9.13
CA ASP A 412 0.00 -25.97 -8.38
C ASP A 412 0.99 -25.06 -9.12
N LEU A 413 0.98 -25.07 -10.45
CA LEU A 413 1.73 -24.10 -11.27
C LEU A 413 1.24 -22.67 -11.01
N CYS A 414 -0.07 -22.44 -10.92
CA CYS A 414 -0.63 -21.14 -10.56
C CYS A 414 -0.20 -20.68 -9.16
N THR A 415 -0.14 -21.59 -8.18
CA THR A 415 0.45 -21.29 -6.85
C THR A 415 1.92 -20.89 -6.96
N GLY A 416 2.69 -21.55 -7.83
CA GLY A 416 4.07 -21.18 -8.13
C GLY A 416 4.20 -19.77 -8.75
N VAL A 417 3.29 -19.40 -9.67
CA VAL A 417 3.25 -18.05 -10.27
C VAL A 417 2.94 -17.00 -9.20
N TYR A 418 1.95 -17.24 -8.35
CA TYR A 418 1.63 -16.38 -7.21
C TYR A 418 2.86 -16.14 -6.34
N LEU A 419 3.56 -17.20 -5.89
CA LEU A 419 4.74 -17.06 -5.05
C LEU A 419 5.89 -16.33 -5.73
N PHE A 420 6.08 -16.57 -7.02
CA PHE A 420 7.08 -15.86 -7.80
C PHE A 420 6.78 -14.35 -7.88
N MET A 421 5.50 -13.95 -8.03
CA MET A 421 5.12 -12.54 -7.98
C MET A 421 5.45 -11.91 -6.63
N ILE A 422 5.12 -12.57 -5.52
CA ILE A 422 5.43 -12.06 -4.18
C ILE A 422 6.95 -11.96 -3.98
N ALA A 423 7.72 -12.98 -4.37
CA ALA A 423 9.18 -12.98 -4.26
C ALA A 423 9.85 -11.87 -5.10
N LEU A 424 9.29 -11.59 -6.29
CA LEU A 424 9.77 -10.53 -7.17
C LEU A 424 9.52 -9.13 -6.58
N VAL A 425 8.36 -8.90 -5.96
CA VAL A 425 8.07 -7.62 -5.30
C VAL A 425 8.98 -7.43 -4.10
N ASP A 426 9.12 -8.46 -3.26
CA ASP A 426 9.96 -8.43 -2.06
C ASP A 426 11.42 -8.06 -2.36
N ILE A 427 12.01 -8.57 -3.45
CA ILE A 427 13.38 -8.20 -3.85
C ILE A 427 13.46 -6.80 -4.49
N ARG A 428 12.40 -6.37 -5.21
CA ARG A 428 12.35 -5.04 -5.86
C ARG A 428 12.22 -3.91 -4.85
N SER A 429 11.48 -4.14 -3.77
CA SER A 429 11.16 -3.15 -2.75
C SER A 429 11.95 -3.38 -1.45
N TYR A 430 13.06 -4.10 -1.53
CA TYR A 430 13.82 -4.54 -0.36
C TYR A 430 14.29 -3.35 0.49
N GLY A 431 13.94 -3.37 1.78
CA GLY A 431 14.31 -2.33 2.75
C GLY A 431 13.44 -1.07 2.68
N GLU A 432 12.63 -0.89 1.64
CA GLU A 432 11.83 0.32 1.41
C GLU A 432 10.38 -0.01 1.03
N PHE A 433 9.87 -1.19 1.39
CA PHE A 433 8.54 -1.67 0.95
C PHE A 433 7.41 -0.68 1.24
N PHE A 434 7.42 0.00 2.38
CA PHE A 434 6.38 0.96 2.74
C PHE A 434 6.27 2.16 1.78
N ASN A 435 7.32 2.48 0.99
CA ASN A 435 7.25 3.47 -0.08
C ASN A 435 6.51 2.96 -1.33
N TYR A 436 6.52 1.64 -1.56
CA TYR A 436 5.89 0.97 -2.69
C TYR A 436 4.57 0.27 -2.32
N ALA A 437 4.23 0.23 -1.03
CA ALA A 437 3.10 -0.52 -0.48
C ALA A 437 1.77 -0.12 -1.15
N TYR A 438 1.54 1.18 -1.36
CA TYR A 438 0.32 1.66 -2.03
C TYR A 438 0.16 1.06 -3.42
N ASP A 439 1.19 1.18 -4.27
CA ASP A 439 1.12 0.73 -5.66
C ASP A 439 1.05 -0.80 -5.77
N TRP A 440 1.61 -1.51 -4.81
CA TRP A 440 1.49 -2.96 -4.72
C TRP A 440 0.09 -3.38 -4.28
N GLN A 441 -0.30 -3.01 -3.04
CA GLN A 441 -1.52 -3.46 -2.38
C GLN A 441 -2.78 -3.03 -3.13
N TYR A 442 -2.91 -1.74 -3.47
CA TYR A 442 -4.08 -1.21 -4.16
C TYR A 442 -3.98 -1.29 -5.69
N GLY A 443 -2.81 -1.66 -6.21
CA GLY A 443 -2.58 -1.83 -7.64
C GLY A 443 -3.15 -3.11 -8.22
N VAL A 444 -2.96 -3.28 -9.53
CA VAL A 444 -3.44 -4.47 -10.26
C VAL A 444 -2.62 -5.72 -9.90
N GLY A 445 -1.35 -5.55 -9.52
CA GLY A 445 -0.44 -6.66 -9.21
C GLY A 445 -0.94 -7.53 -8.06
N CYS A 446 -1.33 -6.93 -6.94
CA CYS A 446 -1.83 -7.66 -5.78
C CYS A 446 -3.18 -8.34 -6.05
N LYS A 447 -4.06 -7.70 -6.84
CA LYS A 447 -5.32 -8.28 -7.29
C LYS A 447 -5.13 -9.55 -8.12
N ILE A 448 -4.17 -9.53 -9.06
CA ILE A 448 -3.82 -10.72 -9.86
C ILE A 448 -3.19 -11.81 -8.97
N ALA A 449 -2.30 -11.44 -8.06
CA ALA A 449 -1.65 -12.38 -7.16
C ALA A 449 -2.67 -13.09 -6.25
N GLY A 450 -3.57 -12.32 -5.61
CA GLY A 450 -4.65 -12.85 -4.77
C GLY A 450 -5.61 -13.75 -5.54
N PHE A 451 -5.97 -13.36 -6.77
CA PHE A 451 -6.78 -14.21 -7.66
C PHE A 451 -6.11 -15.56 -7.90
N PHE A 452 -4.83 -15.59 -8.31
CA PHE A 452 -4.11 -16.84 -8.56
C PHE A 452 -4.04 -17.72 -7.33
N SER A 453 -3.81 -17.15 -6.14
CA SER A 453 -3.71 -17.89 -4.88
C SER A 453 -5.02 -18.56 -4.46
N VAL A 454 -6.15 -17.83 -4.54
CA VAL A 454 -7.46 -18.40 -4.19
C VAL A 454 -7.92 -19.38 -5.27
N PHE A 455 -7.77 -19.02 -6.55
CA PHE A 455 -8.15 -19.87 -7.67
C PHE A 455 -7.41 -21.21 -7.61
N SER A 456 -6.09 -21.19 -7.42
CA SER A 456 -5.29 -22.41 -7.32
C SER A 456 -5.61 -23.24 -6.08
N GLY A 457 -5.87 -22.60 -4.94
CA GLY A 457 -6.28 -23.29 -3.72
C GLY A 457 -7.60 -24.06 -3.92
N GLN A 458 -8.63 -23.38 -4.42
CA GLN A 458 -9.95 -23.98 -4.64
C GLN A 458 -9.92 -25.07 -5.73
N MET A 459 -9.22 -24.82 -6.84
CA MET A 459 -9.06 -25.80 -7.92
C MET A 459 -8.31 -27.05 -7.46
N SER A 460 -7.27 -26.90 -6.64
CA SER A 460 -6.48 -28.02 -6.13
C SER A 460 -7.31 -28.93 -5.23
N VAL A 461 -7.99 -28.38 -4.22
CA VAL A 461 -8.87 -29.12 -3.30
C VAL A 461 -10.01 -29.81 -4.05
N PHE A 462 -10.65 -29.11 -4.98
CA PHE A 462 -11.71 -29.70 -5.81
C PHE A 462 -11.17 -30.88 -6.62
N THR A 463 -10.03 -30.70 -7.29
CA THR A 463 -9.39 -31.74 -8.10
C THR A 463 -9.00 -32.95 -7.24
N LEU A 464 -8.43 -32.73 -6.05
CA LEU A 464 -8.08 -33.80 -5.10
C LEU A 464 -9.32 -34.59 -4.66
N THR A 465 -10.44 -33.90 -4.43
CA THR A 465 -11.71 -34.55 -4.09
C THR A 465 -12.19 -35.45 -5.23
N ILE A 466 -12.14 -34.98 -6.48
CA ILE A 466 -12.53 -35.77 -7.65
C ILE A 466 -11.55 -36.93 -7.91
N VAL A 467 -10.24 -36.73 -7.74
CA VAL A 467 -9.25 -37.82 -7.77
C VAL A 467 -9.61 -38.89 -6.74
N THR A 468 -9.96 -38.48 -5.53
CA THR A 468 -10.32 -39.42 -4.46
C THR A 468 -11.60 -40.20 -4.78
N LEU A 469 -12.62 -39.51 -5.31
CA LEU A 469 -13.88 -40.14 -5.73
C LEU A 469 -13.68 -41.11 -6.89
N GLU A 470 -12.91 -40.73 -7.92
CA GLU A 470 -12.56 -41.61 -9.04
C GLU A 470 -11.90 -42.89 -8.53
N ARG A 471 -10.97 -42.76 -7.57
CA ARG A 471 -10.26 -43.89 -6.99
C ARG A 471 -11.14 -44.77 -6.12
N TRP A 472 -11.99 -44.16 -5.32
CA TRP A 472 -12.98 -44.89 -4.54
C TRP A 472 -13.92 -45.69 -5.45
N PHE A 473 -14.49 -45.07 -6.48
CA PHE A 473 -15.34 -45.75 -7.45
C PHE A 473 -14.60 -46.91 -8.15
N ALA A 474 -13.38 -46.67 -8.62
CA ALA A 474 -12.60 -47.67 -9.35
C ALA A 474 -12.23 -48.90 -8.50
N ILE A 475 -11.92 -48.71 -7.21
CA ILE A 475 -11.49 -49.79 -6.30
C ILE A 475 -12.71 -50.51 -5.71
N THR A 476 -13.68 -49.78 -5.18
CA THR A 476 -14.85 -50.37 -4.50
C THR A 476 -15.77 -51.09 -5.48
N TYR A 477 -15.91 -50.57 -6.71
CA TYR A 477 -16.74 -51.18 -7.76
C TYR A 477 -15.93 -51.80 -8.89
N ALA A 478 -14.72 -52.30 -8.60
CA ALA A 478 -13.82 -52.90 -9.58
C ALA A 478 -14.44 -54.02 -10.45
N ILE A 479 -15.55 -54.62 -9.99
CA ILE A 479 -16.29 -55.70 -10.68
C ILE A 479 -17.20 -55.16 -11.80
N TYR A 480 -17.63 -53.89 -11.73
CA TYR A 480 -18.54 -53.28 -12.71
C TYR A 480 -17.75 -52.34 -13.64
N LEU A 481 -17.21 -52.89 -14.73
CA LEU A 481 -16.45 -52.14 -15.75
C LEU A 481 -17.26 -50.99 -16.37
N ASP A 482 -18.59 -51.14 -16.48
CA ASP A 482 -19.50 -50.15 -17.10
C ASP A 482 -19.80 -48.92 -16.22
N ARG A 483 -19.37 -48.91 -14.95
CA ARG A 483 -19.64 -47.80 -14.01
C ARG A 483 -18.44 -46.89 -13.74
N ARG A 484 -17.37 -47.00 -14.52
CA ARG A 484 -16.21 -46.10 -14.39
C ARG A 484 -16.55 -44.70 -14.87
N ILE A 485 -16.00 -43.70 -14.19
CA ILE A 485 -16.07 -42.31 -14.65
C ILE A 485 -15.41 -42.25 -16.03
N THR A 486 -16.17 -41.86 -17.05
CA THR A 486 -15.65 -41.67 -18.40
C THR A 486 -14.91 -40.33 -18.49
N LEU A 487 -13.99 -40.21 -19.45
CA LEU A 487 -13.26 -38.96 -19.65
C LEU A 487 -14.20 -37.77 -19.91
N SER A 488 -15.26 -37.97 -20.69
CA SER A 488 -16.28 -36.94 -20.96
C SER A 488 -17.04 -36.52 -19.71
N ALA A 489 -17.35 -37.46 -18.79
CA ALA A 489 -17.99 -37.14 -17.52
C ALA A 489 -17.03 -36.36 -16.61
N ALA A 490 -15.77 -36.82 -16.49
CA ALA A 490 -14.74 -36.12 -15.73
C ALA A 490 -14.51 -34.69 -16.25
N ALA A 491 -14.48 -34.49 -17.57
CA ALA A 491 -14.34 -33.18 -18.18
C ALA A 491 -15.50 -32.24 -17.80
N LYS A 492 -16.75 -32.71 -17.86
CA LYS A 492 -17.92 -31.92 -17.43
C LYS A 492 -17.86 -31.54 -15.95
N ILE A 493 -17.46 -32.48 -15.08
CA ILE A 493 -17.29 -32.22 -13.65
C ILE A 493 -16.20 -31.16 -13.42
N MET A 494 -15.06 -31.29 -14.11
CA MET A 494 -13.97 -30.34 -14.01
C MET A 494 -14.39 -28.95 -14.49
N VAL A 495 -15.17 -28.81 -15.57
CA VAL A 495 -15.72 -27.50 -15.99
C VAL A 495 -16.51 -26.84 -14.84
N GLY A 496 -17.31 -27.60 -14.10
CA GLY A 496 -17.99 -27.10 -12.90
C GLY A 496 -17.02 -26.62 -11.82
N GLY A 497 -15.95 -27.38 -11.56
CA GLY A 497 -14.87 -26.99 -10.64
C GLY A 497 -14.14 -25.71 -11.06
N TRP A 498 -13.86 -25.54 -12.36
CA TRP A 498 -13.29 -24.32 -12.92
C TRP A 498 -14.18 -23.10 -12.67
N LEU A 499 -15.47 -23.21 -12.98
CA LEU A 499 -16.43 -22.13 -12.76
C LEU A 499 -16.52 -21.77 -11.27
N PHE A 500 -16.56 -22.77 -10.39
CA PHE A 500 -16.57 -22.56 -8.95
C PHE A 500 -15.29 -21.85 -8.45
N SER A 501 -14.11 -22.33 -8.83
CA SER A 501 -12.85 -21.71 -8.40
C SER A 501 -12.67 -20.29 -8.92
N ILE A 502 -13.09 -20.02 -10.17
CA ILE A 502 -13.07 -18.66 -10.75
C ILE A 502 -14.05 -17.76 -10.01
N LEU A 503 -15.25 -18.25 -9.69
CA LEU A 503 -16.23 -17.49 -8.91
C LEU A 503 -15.65 -17.10 -7.55
N MET A 504 -15.14 -18.07 -6.79
CA MET A 504 -14.57 -17.82 -5.47
C MET A 504 -13.40 -16.85 -5.50
N ALA A 505 -12.49 -16.98 -6.48
CA ALA A 505 -11.37 -16.05 -6.66
C ALA A 505 -11.79 -14.67 -7.21
N GLY A 506 -12.94 -14.60 -7.88
CA GLY A 506 -13.47 -13.35 -8.45
C GLY A 506 -14.22 -12.48 -7.44
N LEU A 507 -14.77 -13.06 -6.37
CA LEU A 507 -15.58 -12.33 -5.38
C LEU A 507 -14.85 -11.12 -4.76
N PRO A 508 -13.57 -11.21 -4.35
CA PRO A 508 -12.86 -10.03 -3.84
C PRO A 508 -12.60 -8.95 -4.92
N LEU A 509 -12.53 -9.34 -6.20
CA LEU A 509 -12.34 -8.37 -7.29
C LEU A 509 -13.59 -7.51 -7.56
N VAL A 510 -14.78 -8.01 -7.19
CA VAL A 510 -16.05 -7.29 -7.32
C VAL A 510 -16.49 -6.57 -6.03
N GLY A 511 -15.64 -6.56 -5.00
CA GLY A 511 -15.87 -5.82 -3.76
C GLY A 511 -16.65 -6.56 -2.67
N VAL A 512 -16.77 -7.89 -2.74
CA VAL A 512 -17.32 -8.70 -1.63
C VAL A 512 -16.31 -8.84 -0.48
N SER A 513 -15.02 -8.84 -0.83
CA SER A 513 -13.89 -8.79 0.10
C SER A 513 -12.72 -8.04 -0.57
N ASP A 514 -11.56 -7.94 0.08
CA ASP A 514 -10.40 -7.24 -0.47
C ASP A 514 -9.12 -8.09 -0.43
N TYR A 515 -8.32 -8.00 -1.50
CA TYR A 515 -6.96 -8.53 -1.54
C TYR A 515 -5.93 -7.49 -1.07
N SER A 516 -6.29 -6.21 -1.06
CA SER A 516 -5.39 -5.07 -0.83
C SER A 516 -5.03 -4.88 0.65
N SER A 517 -5.78 -5.51 1.56
CA SER A 517 -5.60 -5.40 3.01
C SER A 517 -4.24 -5.87 3.53
N THR A 518 -3.57 -6.80 2.84
CA THR A 518 -2.30 -7.39 3.29
C THR A 518 -1.24 -7.36 2.20
N SER A 519 0.05 -7.27 2.57
CA SER A 519 1.15 -7.25 1.60
C SER A 519 1.30 -8.55 0.79
N ILE A 520 0.75 -9.66 1.30
CA ILE A 520 0.73 -10.98 0.65
C ILE A 520 -0.52 -11.23 -0.19
N CYS A 521 -1.43 -10.26 -0.29
CA CYS A 521 -2.59 -10.30 -1.19
C CYS A 521 -3.61 -11.39 -0.89
N LEU A 522 -3.79 -11.70 0.39
CA LEU A 522 -4.77 -12.69 0.86
C LEU A 522 -5.91 -12.01 1.62
N PRO A 523 -7.15 -12.51 1.47
CA PRO A 523 -8.34 -11.99 2.14
C PRO A 523 -8.38 -12.52 3.57
N VAL A 524 -7.52 -11.96 4.43
CA VAL A 524 -7.34 -12.41 5.83
C VAL A 524 -8.05 -11.49 6.82
N GLU A 525 -8.26 -10.23 6.46
CA GLU A 525 -8.88 -9.23 7.32
C GLU A 525 -10.41 -9.35 7.28
N SER A 526 -11.06 -9.31 8.45
CA SER A 526 -12.51 -9.47 8.60
C SER A 526 -13.12 -8.31 9.39
N GLU A 527 -13.00 -7.09 8.86
CA GLU A 527 -13.67 -5.92 9.46
C GLU A 527 -15.18 -5.89 9.15
N GLY A 528 -15.59 -6.47 8.02
CA GLY A 528 -16.98 -6.53 7.58
C GLY A 528 -17.64 -7.91 7.73
N VAL A 529 -18.97 -7.90 7.80
CA VAL A 529 -19.79 -9.14 7.73
C VAL A 529 -19.56 -9.86 6.39
N GLY A 530 -19.38 -9.11 5.30
CA GLY A 530 -19.10 -9.65 3.97
C GLY A 530 -17.78 -10.45 3.93
N ASP A 531 -16.71 -9.88 4.48
CA ASP A 531 -15.40 -10.53 4.56
C ASP A 531 -15.45 -11.82 5.38
N ALA A 532 -16.11 -11.78 6.56
CA ALA A 532 -16.27 -12.94 7.42
C ALA A 532 -17.07 -14.07 6.74
N VAL A 533 -18.15 -13.74 6.02
CA VAL A 533 -18.96 -14.72 5.27
C VAL A 533 -18.13 -15.32 4.14
N TYR A 534 -17.41 -14.51 3.37
CA TYR A 534 -16.56 -14.99 2.28
C TYR A 534 -15.44 -15.89 2.80
N GLN A 535 -14.68 -15.45 3.80
CA GLN A 535 -13.60 -16.24 4.39
C GLN A 535 -14.15 -17.53 5.03
N GLY A 536 -15.27 -17.45 5.75
CA GLY A 536 -15.97 -18.61 6.30
C GLY A 536 -16.40 -19.61 5.22
N SER A 537 -16.85 -19.12 4.06
CA SER A 537 -17.23 -19.98 2.93
C SER A 537 -16.04 -20.74 2.34
N LEU A 538 -14.84 -20.12 2.26
CA LEU A 538 -13.62 -20.79 1.81
C LEU A 538 -13.19 -21.91 2.77
N PHE A 539 -13.27 -21.69 4.07
CA PHE A 539 -12.97 -22.73 5.06
C PHE A 539 -14.01 -23.84 5.05
N LEU A 540 -15.29 -23.50 4.92
CA LEU A 540 -16.38 -24.47 4.88
C LEU A 540 -16.29 -25.38 3.65
N THR A 541 -16.03 -24.83 2.46
CA THR A 541 -15.90 -25.62 1.24
C THR A 541 -14.73 -26.60 1.34
N ASN A 542 -13.60 -26.17 1.92
CA ASN A 542 -12.49 -27.07 2.14
C ASN A 542 -12.78 -28.13 3.22
N ALA A 543 -13.46 -27.77 4.30
CA ALA A 543 -13.86 -28.74 5.34
C ALA A 543 -14.75 -29.85 4.75
N ILE A 544 -15.71 -29.49 3.90
CA ILE A 544 -16.59 -30.46 3.21
C ILE A 544 -15.77 -31.39 2.28
N ALA A 545 -14.82 -30.83 1.53
CA ALA A 545 -13.91 -31.62 0.70
C ALA A 545 -13.11 -32.63 1.53
N TRP A 546 -12.52 -32.18 2.64
CA TRP A 546 -11.77 -33.04 3.56
C TRP A 546 -12.60 -34.17 4.15
N VAL A 547 -13.81 -33.87 4.63
CA VAL A 547 -14.72 -34.89 5.16
C VAL A 547 -15.05 -35.92 4.09
N THR A 548 -15.32 -35.47 2.86
CA THR A 548 -15.61 -36.36 1.72
C THR A 548 -14.43 -37.29 1.43
N ILE A 549 -13.22 -36.74 1.34
CA ILE A 549 -11.98 -37.50 1.11
C ILE A 549 -11.79 -38.57 2.19
N VAL A 550 -11.91 -38.20 3.48
CA VAL A 550 -11.75 -39.12 4.61
C VAL A 550 -12.78 -40.26 4.54
N VAL A 551 -14.05 -39.95 4.29
CA VAL A 551 -15.11 -40.96 4.17
C VAL A 551 -14.79 -41.93 3.02
N CYS A 552 -14.40 -41.43 1.86
CA CYS A 552 -14.00 -42.26 0.72
C CYS A 552 -12.84 -43.21 1.07
N TYR A 553 -11.79 -42.71 1.72
CA TYR A 553 -10.65 -43.56 2.11
C TYR A 553 -11.00 -44.63 3.13
N VAL A 554 -11.82 -44.28 4.13
CA VAL A 554 -12.31 -45.24 5.11
C VAL A 554 -13.07 -46.37 4.40
N GLN A 555 -13.89 -46.05 3.39
CA GLN A 555 -14.59 -47.05 2.58
C GLN A 555 -13.64 -47.87 1.70
N ILE A 556 -12.64 -47.26 1.06
CA ILE A 556 -11.60 -47.97 0.30
C ILE A 556 -10.91 -49.01 1.19
N TYR A 557 -10.41 -48.61 2.36
CA TYR A 557 -9.70 -49.53 3.25
C TYR A 557 -10.59 -50.63 3.82
N ARG A 558 -11.87 -50.34 4.10
CA ARG A 558 -12.85 -51.38 4.48
C ARG A 558 -13.10 -52.37 3.35
N SER A 559 -13.21 -51.91 2.11
CA SER A 559 -13.40 -52.79 0.94
C SER A 559 -12.19 -53.69 0.67
N LEU A 560 -10.97 -53.21 0.97
CA LEU A 560 -9.73 -53.97 0.83
C LEU A 560 -9.43 -54.89 2.02
N GLY A 561 -9.95 -54.57 3.22
CA GLY A 561 -9.73 -55.34 4.46
C GLY A 561 -10.76 -56.45 4.72
N GLY A 562 -12.02 -56.29 4.30
CA GLY A 562 -13.11 -57.19 4.68
C GLY A 562 -13.25 -58.51 3.90
N GLY A 563 -12.49 -58.71 2.80
CA GLY A 563 -12.67 -59.86 1.89
C GLY A 563 -11.48 -60.82 1.78
N GLY A 564 -10.40 -60.61 2.54
CA GLY A 564 -9.09 -61.22 2.28
C GLY A 564 -8.80 -62.59 2.89
N GLU A 565 -9.57 -63.04 3.88
CA GLU A 565 -9.26 -64.31 4.58
C GLU A 565 -10.06 -65.52 4.13
N LYS A 566 -11.15 -65.36 3.37
CA LYS A 566 -12.08 -66.48 3.09
C LYS A 566 -12.12 -67.03 1.66
N TYR A 567 -11.51 -66.38 0.66
CA TYR A 567 -11.47 -66.91 -0.71
C TYR A 567 -10.09 -66.74 -1.35
N GLY A 568 -9.40 -67.87 -1.54
CA GLY A 568 -8.06 -67.96 -2.13
C GLY A 568 -7.96 -67.30 -3.52
N GLY A 569 -6.81 -66.67 -3.78
CA GLY A 569 -6.42 -66.11 -5.09
C GLY A 569 -6.55 -64.59 -5.23
N ARG A 570 -7.39 -63.91 -4.43
CA ARG A 570 -7.65 -62.46 -4.54
C ARG A 570 -6.69 -61.57 -3.75
N GLY A 571 -5.84 -62.16 -2.90
CA GLY A 571 -4.92 -61.44 -2.00
C GLY A 571 -3.83 -60.63 -2.71
N ALA A 572 -3.29 -61.12 -3.83
CA ALA A 572 -2.25 -60.40 -4.58
C ALA A 572 -2.81 -59.14 -5.28
N ALA A 573 -4.01 -59.23 -5.86
CA ALA A 573 -4.70 -58.09 -6.47
C ALA A 573 -5.12 -57.06 -5.42
N ALA A 574 -5.69 -57.49 -4.30
CA ALA A 574 -6.02 -56.61 -3.18
C ALA A 574 -4.78 -55.93 -2.57
N ALA A 575 -3.64 -56.63 -2.49
CA ALA A 575 -2.37 -56.05 -2.05
C ALA A 575 -1.82 -55.02 -3.05
N ALA A 576 -2.00 -55.23 -4.36
CA ALA A 576 -1.62 -54.26 -5.38
C ALA A 576 -2.49 -52.99 -5.30
N GLU A 577 -3.81 -53.13 -5.17
CA GLU A 577 -4.73 -52.00 -5.00
C GLU A 577 -4.46 -51.24 -3.68
N ARG A 578 -4.16 -51.95 -2.59
CA ARG A 578 -3.78 -51.32 -1.31
C ARG A 578 -2.48 -50.53 -1.43
N ARG A 579 -1.49 -51.01 -2.19
CA ARG A 579 -0.27 -50.23 -2.49
C ARG A 579 -0.57 -48.98 -3.30
N ILE A 580 -1.53 -49.02 -4.22
CA ILE A 580 -1.96 -47.86 -5.00
C ILE A 580 -2.70 -46.86 -4.10
N ALA A 581 -3.66 -47.33 -3.30
CA ALA A 581 -4.41 -46.50 -2.34
C ALA A 581 -3.49 -45.81 -1.33
N ASN A 582 -2.48 -46.51 -0.78
CA ASN A 582 -1.51 -45.92 0.14
C ASN A 582 -0.70 -44.78 -0.50
N LYS A 583 -0.36 -44.88 -1.80
CA LYS A 583 0.35 -43.80 -2.50
C LYS A 583 -0.51 -42.56 -2.67
N MET A 584 -1.80 -42.75 -2.93
CA MET A 584 -2.75 -41.64 -3.06
C MET A 584 -3.08 -41.03 -1.69
N ALA A 585 -3.19 -41.86 -0.65
CA ALA A 585 -3.34 -41.41 0.72
C ALA A 585 -2.14 -40.58 1.20
N LEU A 586 -0.91 -40.92 0.76
CA LEU A 586 0.27 -40.12 1.03
C LEU A 586 0.18 -38.73 0.39
N LEU A 587 -0.22 -38.65 -0.89
CA LEU A 587 -0.39 -37.38 -1.61
C LEU A 587 -1.45 -36.47 -0.96
N ILE A 588 -2.52 -37.07 -0.45
CA ILE A 588 -3.58 -36.35 0.24
C ILE A 588 -3.16 -35.97 1.66
N GLY A 589 -2.45 -36.85 2.36
CA GLY A 589 -1.93 -36.56 3.69
C GLY A 589 -0.96 -35.39 3.69
N THR A 590 -0.12 -35.24 2.67
CA THR A 590 0.78 -34.07 2.54
C THR A 590 0.01 -32.77 2.35
N ASP A 591 -1.08 -32.78 1.58
CA ASP A 591 -1.95 -31.61 1.43
C ASP A 591 -2.61 -31.23 2.77
N LEU A 592 -3.17 -32.21 3.49
CA LEU A 592 -3.78 -31.98 4.81
C LEU A 592 -2.81 -31.34 5.79
N LEU A 593 -1.59 -31.87 5.86
CA LEU A 593 -0.57 -31.39 6.78
C LEU A 593 -0.12 -29.95 6.46
N CYS A 594 -0.10 -29.58 5.18
CA CYS A 594 0.24 -28.22 4.76
C CYS A 594 -0.91 -27.24 5.01
N TRP A 595 -2.17 -27.70 4.91
CA TRP A 595 -3.35 -26.85 5.05
C TRP A 595 -3.87 -26.73 6.48
N ALA A 596 -3.64 -27.75 7.32
CA ALA A 596 -4.16 -27.81 8.69
C ALA A 596 -3.74 -26.61 9.58
N PRO A 597 -2.48 -26.15 9.58
CA PRO A 597 -2.11 -24.97 10.36
C PRO A 597 -2.88 -23.72 9.90
N VAL A 598 -3.00 -23.52 8.59
CA VAL A 598 -3.67 -22.36 8.00
C VAL A 598 -5.17 -22.37 8.34
N ALA A 599 -5.81 -23.53 8.25
CA ALA A 599 -7.21 -23.70 8.65
C ALA A 599 -7.43 -23.39 10.12
N PHE A 600 -6.58 -23.94 11.00
CA PHE A 600 -6.69 -23.76 12.43
C PHE A 600 -6.57 -22.28 12.85
N PHE A 601 -5.53 -21.60 12.36
CA PHE A 601 -5.33 -20.19 12.69
C PHE A 601 -6.33 -19.26 11.99
N GLY A 602 -6.79 -19.62 10.78
CA GLY A 602 -7.83 -18.87 10.09
C GLY A 602 -9.19 -18.95 10.79
N VAL A 603 -9.59 -20.12 11.28
CA VAL A 603 -10.84 -20.28 12.04
C VAL A 603 -10.77 -19.59 13.40
N THR A 604 -9.62 -19.63 14.09
CA THR A 604 -9.48 -18.92 15.37
C THR A 604 -9.48 -17.40 15.20
N ALA A 605 -8.91 -16.89 14.10
CA ALA A 605 -9.05 -15.48 13.72
C ALA A 605 -10.52 -15.09 13.46
N LEU A 606 -11.28 -15.91 12.71
CA LEU A 606 -12.73 -15.69 12.50
C LEU A 606 -13.56 -15.75 13.78
N ALA A 607 -13.14 -16.57 14.75
CA ALA A 607 -13.79 -16.65 16.06
C ALA A 607 -13.45 -15.46 16.98
N GLY A 608 -12.65 -14.49 16.52
CA GLY A 608 -12.24 -13.31 17.29
C GLY A 608 -11.12 -13.58 18.30
N VAL A 609 -10.43 -14.72 18.20
CA VAL A 609 -9.33 -15.12 19.10
C VAL A 609 -8.08 -15.46 18.27
N PRO A 610 -7.37 -14.47 17.70
CA PRO A 610 -6.16 -14.73 16.92
C PRO A 610 -5.05 -15.28 17.83
N LEU A 611 -4.75 -16.58 17.71
CA LEU A 611 -3.75 -17.28 18.53
C LEU A 611 -2.31 -17.12 18.01
N VAL A 612 -2.12 -16.57 16.81
CA VAL A 612 -0.81 -16.34 16.20
C VAL A 612 -0.70 -14.87 15.83
N ASP A 613 0.40 -14.28 16.27
CA ASP A 613 0.79 -12.95 15.83
C ASP A 613 1.08 -12.95 14.33
N VAL A 614 0.69 -11.91 13.64
CA VAL A 614 0.50 -11.98 12.19
C VAL A 614 1.83 -12.01 11.43
N SER A 615 2.89 -11.44 12.00
CA SER A 615 4.26 -11.62 11.49
C SER A 615 4.66 -13.11 11.45
N HIS A 616 4.22 -13.91 12.42
CA HIS A 616 4.40 -15.36 12.42
C HIS A 616 3.38 -16.06 11.51
N GLY A 617 2.18 -15.49 11.37
CA GLY A 617 1.15 -15.94 10.41
C GLY A 617 1.64 -15.93 8.95
N LYS A 618 2.51 -14.98 8.56
CA LYS A 618 3.14 -14.95 7.23
C LYS A 618 3.90 -16.25 6.92
N VAL A 619 4.58 -16.84 7.91
CA VAL A 619 5.28 -18.12 7.73
C VAL A 619 4.29 -19.22 7.35
N LEU A 620 3.12 -19.26 7.97
CA LEU A 620 2.09 -20.26 7.65
C LEU A 620 1.53 -20.06 6.23
N LEU A 621 1.23 -18.83 5.85
CA LEU A 621 0.57 -18.50 4.58
C LEU A 621 1.52 -18.52 3.37
N VAL A 622 2.79 -18.23 3.58
CA VAL A 622 3.75 -18.07 2.48
C VAL A 622 4.73 -19.25 2.39
N PHE A 623 5.00 -19.94 3.51
CA PHE A 623 5.81 -21.15 3.50
C PHE A 623 4.95 -22.41 3.57
N PHE A 624 4.17 -22.63 4.63
CA PHE A 624 3.45 -23.91 4.81
C PHE A 624 2.33 -24.14 3.78
N TYR A 625 1.47 -23.13 3.55
CA TYR A 625 0.35 -23.24 2.62
C TYR A 625 0.78 -23.70 1.21
N PRO A 626 1.82 -23.11 0.58
CA PRO A 626 2.25 -23.52 -0.76
C PRO A 626 3.17 -24.74 -0.82
N LEU A 627 3.63 -25.29 0.31
CA LEU A 627 4.54 -26.45 0.29
C LEU A 627 3.94 -27.65 -0.43
N ASN A 628 2.62 -27.85 -0.37
CA ASN A 628 2.00 -28.96 -1.07
C ASN A 628 2.18 -28.87 -2.60
N ALA A 629 2.08 -27.66 -3.16
CA ALA A 629 2.26 -27.42 -4.60
C ALA A 629 3.67 -27.81 -5.08
N CYS A 630 4.69 -27.63 -4.24
CA CYS A 630 6.06 -28.06 -4.58
C CYS A 630 6.28 -29.57 -4.34
N ALA A 631 5.60 -30.18 -3.37
CA ALA A 631 5.75 -31.59 -3.03
C ALA A 631 5.14 -32.53 -4.10
N ASN A 632 4.00 -32.14 -4.70
CA ASN A 632 3.23 -32.97 -5.63
C ASN A 632 4.06 -33.58 -6.79
N PRO A 633 4.87 -32.79 -7.55
CA PRO A 633 5.77 -33.33 -8.57
C PRO A 633 6.73 -34.42 -8.09
N PHE A 634 7.31 -34.24 -6.90
CA PHE A 634 8.24 -35.23 -6.31
C PHE A 634 7.49 -36.50 -5.90
N LEU A 635 6.29 -36.36 -5.34
CA LEU A 635 5.44 -37.50 -5.02
C LEU A 635 5.05 -38.28 -6.28
N TYR A 636 4.75 -37.61 -7.40
CA TYR A 636 4.54 -38.31 -8.68
C TYR A 636 5.79 -39.05 -9.15
N ALA A 637 6.95 -38.41 -9.10
CA ALA A 637 8.23 -39.00 -9.50
C ALA A 637 8.61 -40.23 -8.67
N ILE A 638 8.43 -40.18 -7.35
CA ILE A 638 8.79 -41.26 -6.44
C ILE A 638 7.76 -42.40 -6.53
N LEU A 639 6.47 -42.07 -6.46
CA LEU A 639 5.39 -43.03 -6.27
C LEU A 639 4.93 -43.69 -7.58
N THR A 640 5.14 -43.05 -8.74
CA THR A 640 4.62 -43.52 -10.03
C THR A 640 5.74 -44.00 -10.96
N LYS A 641 5.91 -45.33 -11.06
CA LYS A 641 6.90 -45.96 -11.96
C LYS A 641 6.69 -45.59 -13.43
N GLN A 642 5.43 -45.47 -13.87
CA GLN A 642 5.10 -45.11 -15.24
C GLN A 642 5.54 -43.68 -15.57
N TYR A 643 5.25 -42.73 -14.69
CA TYR A 643 5.70 -41.34 -14.84
C TYR A 643 7.22 -41.24 -14.97
N ARG A 644 7.99 -42.01 -14.17
CA ARG A 644 9.46 -42.06 -14.32
C ARG A 644 9.90 -42.54 -15.70
N ARG A 645 9.25 -43.55 -16.26
CA ARG A 645 9.56 -44.05 -17.61
C ARG A 645 9.26 -43.00 -18.67
N ASP A 646 8.12 -42.34 -18.57
CA ASP A 646 7.69 -41.33 -19.54
C ASP A 646 8.58 -40.08 -19.46
N LEU A 647 8.96 -39.64 -18.26
CA LEU A 647 9.92 -38.55 -18.03
C LEU A 647 11.31 -38.88 -18.59
N ILE A 648 11.80 -40.10 -18.36
CA ILE A 648 13.10 -40.53 -18.89
C ILE A 648 13.07 -40.62 -20.42
N SER A 649 11.96 -41.09 -21.00
CA SER A 649 11.76 -41.10 -22.46
C SER A 649 11.75 -39.67 -23.05
N LEU A 650 11.19 -38.70 -22.33
CA LEU A 650 11.19 -37.30 -22.74
C LEU A 650 12.60 -36.70 -22.68
N ILE A 651 13.32 -36.90 -21.57
CA ILE A 651 14.70 -36.42 -21.40
C ILE A 651 15.62 -37.04 -22.46
N ALA A 652 15.44 -38.33 -22.74
CA ALA A 652 16.12 -39.06 -23.79
C ALA A 652 15.97 -38.43 -25.18
N ARG A 653 14.77 -37.95 -25.53
CA ARG A 653 14.51 -37.27 -26.82
C ARG A 653 15.20 -35.92 -26.95
N THR A 654 15.67 -35.31 -25.86
CA THR A 654 16.46 -34.05 -25.90
C THR A 654 17.92 -34.28 -26.28
N GLY A 655 18.35 -35.53 -26.49
CA GLY A 655 19.69 -35.88 -26.96
C GLY A 655 20.83 -35.74 -25.94
N LYS A 656 20.55 -35.22 -24.73
CA LYS A 656 21.58 -34.96 -23.71
C LYS A 656 21.88 -36.13 -22.75
N CYS A 657 21.13 -37.24 -22.81
CA CYS A 657 21.23 -38.34 -21.84
C CYS A 657 20.91 -39.74 -22.43
N ASN A 658 21.56 -40.12 -23.54
CA ASN A 658 21.32 -41.43 -24.18
C ASN A 658 21.68 -42.64 -23.29
N TRP A 659 22.70 -42.52 -22.44
CA TRP A 659 23.08 -43.53 -21.45
C TRP A 659 21.94 -43.91 -20.47
N LEU A 660 21.04 -42.97 -20.15
CA LEU A 660 19.94 -43.19 -19.22
C LEU A 660 18.88 -44.16 -19.79
N ILE A 661 18.70 -44.14 -21.11
CA ILE A 661 17.79 -45.03 -21.86
C ILE A 661 18.29 -46.48 -21.77
N GLU A 662 19.59 -46.68 -21.95
CA GLU A 662 20.25 -47.98 -21.97
C GLU A 662 20.12 -48.68 -20.61
N LYS A 663 20.34 -47.93 -19.52
CA LYS A 663 20.19 -48.42 -18.15
C LYS A 663 18.76 -48.86 -17.81
N TYR A 664 17.74 -48.18 -18.36
CA TYR A 664 16.33 -48.53 -18.10
C TYR A 664 15.81 -49.67 -19.00
N LYS A 665 16.36 -49.84 -20.21
CA LYS A 665 16.06 -51.00 -21.08
C LYS A 665 16.55 -52.32 -20.47
N LEU A 666 17.73 -52.33 -19.86
CA LEU A 666 18.32 -53.50 -19.18
C LEU A 666 17.54 -53.98 -17.94
N ALA A 667 16.73 -53.12 -17.31
CA ALA A 667 15.92 -53.48 -16.14
C ALA A 667 14.55 -54.07 -16.50
N ALA A 668 14.20 -54.15 -17.80
CA ALA A 668 12.88 -54.60 -18.27
C ALA A 668 12.84 -56.04 -18.80
N THR A 669 13.98 -56.75 -18.86
CA THR A 669 14.00 -58.17 -19.19
C THR A 669 13.51 -59.01 -18.01
N PRO A 670 12.44 -59.83 -18.16
CA PRO A 670 12.04 -60.76 -17.12
C PRO A 670 13.13 -61.82 -16.92
N PRO A 671 13.27 -62.40 -15.71
CA PRO A 671 14.24 -63.47 -15.48
C PRO A 671 13.90 -64.68 -16.36
N PRO A 672 14.91 -65.44 -16.84
CA PRO A 672 14.65 -66.61 -17.65
C PRO A 672 13.91 -67.66 -16.81
N THR A 673 12.67 -67.95 -17.19
CA THR A 673 11.99 -69.17 -16.75
C THR A 673 12.72 -70.36 -17.39
N GLY A 674 13.21 -71.28 -16.56
CA GLY A 674 13.86 -72.50 -17.01
C GLY A 674 12.96 -73.31 -17.94
N HIS A 675 13.60 -73.99 -18.89
CA HIS A 675 13.06 -74.80 -19.99
C HIS A 675 12.85 -74.07 -21.31
N THR A 676 13.85 -74.15 -22.20
CA THR A 676 13.74 -74.66 -23.58
C THR A 676 15.12 -74.70 -24.28
N ASN A 677 15.27 -75.64 -25.23
CA ASN A 677 16.49 -76.14 -25.87
C ASN A 677 17.46 -75.10 -26.48
N PRO A 678 18.79 -75.38 -26.48
CA PRO A 678 19.81 -74.51 -27.09
C PRO A 678 19.94 -74.80 -28.60
N SER A 679 18.95 -74.46 -29.42
CA SER A 679 19.06 -74.52 -30.89
C SER A 679 17.99 -73.64 -31.57
N ALA A 680 18.02 -72.33 -31.34
CA ALA A 680 17.27 -71.37 -32.15
C ALA A 680 18.04 -70.04 -32.22
N PRO A 681 18.18 -69.42 -33.40
CA PRO A 681 18.82 -68.12 -33.53
C PRO A 681 17.94 -67.02 -32.88
N PRO A 682 18.54 -65.90 -32.40
CA PRO A 682 17.80 -64.89 -31.66
C PRO A 682 16.82 -64.15 -32.58
N LEU A 683 15.54 -64.08 -32.17
CA LEU A 683 14.55 -63.18 -32.76
C LEU A 683 14.89 -61.72 -32.44
N LEU A 684 15.17 -60.94 -33.49
CA LEU A 684 15.27 -59.48 -33.46
C LEU A 684 13.93 -58.84 -33.05
N PRO A 685 13.91 -57.76 -32.23
CA PRO A 685 12.68 -57.07 -31.88
C PRO A 685 12.20 -56.17 -33.03
N LEU A 686 10.93 -56.34 -33.41
CA LEU A 686 10.16 -55.51 -34.34
C LEU A 686 10.05 -54.05 -33.85
N VAL A 687 10.93 -53.18 -34.36
CA VAL A 687 10.67 -51.75 -34.52
C VAL A 687 11.20 -51.37 -35.91
N ASP A 688 10.36 -51.53 -36.92
CA ASP A 688 10.31 -50.74 -38.17
C ASP A 688 9.39 -51.44 -39.17
N TYR A 689 8.06 -51.30 -39.00
CA TYR A 689 7.07 -51.83 -39.95
C TYR A 689 6.27 -50.74 -40.69
N ASN A 690 6.47 -49.45 -40.40
CA ASN A 690 5.71 -48.36 -41.03
C ASN A 690 6.50 -47.47 -42.00
N LYS A 691 7.72 -47.88 -42.41
CA LYS A 691 8.52 -47.14 -43.42
C LYS A 691 8.87 -47.93 -44.68
N SER A 692 8.53 -49.22 -44.76
CA SER A 692 8.83 -50.09 -45.92
C SER A 692 7.64 -50.35 -46.85
N ILE A 693 6.40 -49.99 -46.47
CA ILE A 693 5.21 -50.27 -47.30
C ILE A 693 5.07 -49.31 -48.50
N THR A 694 5.70 -48.12 -48.46
CA THR A 694 5.63 -47.16 -49.58
C THR A 694 6.65 -47.39 -50.69
N ASN A 695 7.64 -48.28 -50.52
CA ASN A 695 8.67 -48.56 -51.54
C ASN A 695 8.61 -49.97 -52.15
N VAL A 696 7.69 -50.85 -51.71
CA VAL A 696 7.55 -52.22 -52.24
C VAL A 696 6.37 -52.38 -53.21
N GLN A 697 5.50 -51.37 -53.35
CA GLN A 697 4.36 -51.40 -54.28
C GLN A 697 4.68 -50.91 -55.71
N LYS A 698 5.95 -50.69 -56.07
CA LYS A 698 6.33 -50.15 -57.39
C LYS A 698 7.15 -51.09 -58.28
N GLU A 699 7.41 -52.35 -57.88
CA GLU A 699 8.35 -53.21 -58.60
C GLU A 699 7.88 -54.62 -58.99
N ASN A 700 6.65 -55.06 -58.67
CA ASN A 700 6.18 -56.41 -59.05
C ASN A 700 4.78 -56.39 -59.69
N GLY A 701 4.70 -55.84 -60.89
CA GLY A 701 3.51 -55.92 -61.72
C GLY A 701 3.89 -55.88 -63.19
N ASP A 702 4.52 -56.95 -63.68
CA ASP A 702 4.51 -57.37 -65.08
C ASP A 702 4.99 -58.83 -65.18
N ILE A 703 4.43 -59.54 -66.16
CA ILE A 703 4.75 -60.91 -66.65
C ILE A 703 3.67 -61.97 -66.32
N GLU A 704 2.66 -61.98 -67.21
CA GLU A 704 1.91 -63.14 -67.70
C GLU A 704 2.80 -64.35 -67.98
N ILE A 705 2.30 -65.58 -67.83
CA ILE A 705 2.41 -66.60 -68.89
C ILE A 705 1.18 -67.53 -68.86
N MET A 706 0.65 -67.73 -70.06
CA MET A 706 -0.16 -68.85 -70.57
C MET A 706 0.30 -70.24 -70.10
#